data_AF-A0A4Z2JB78-F1
#
_entry.id   AF-A0A4Z2JB78-F1
#
_cell.length_a   1.000
_cell.length_b   1.000
_cell.length_c   1.000
_cell.angle_alpha   90.00
_cell.angle_beta   90.00
_cell.angle_gamma   90.00
#
_symmetry.space_group_name_H-M   'P 1'
#
loop_
_entity.id
_entity.type
_entity.pdbx_description
1 polymer ?
#
loop_
_entity_poly.entity_id
_entity_poly.type
_entity_poly.pdbx_seq_one_letter_code
_entity_poly.pdbx_strand_id
1 'polypeptide(L)'
;MLLHCHYYCTTTRSLSKSRCEITWEAPRFDGWYNSLGNPKHGAVGSQQQHQQQRQLTAGRHSALCARAGSHLVRLVPAHYWDGVYQPVQEPLRPNPRRLSRLLARGPSGLPSARNQTVLSLFFGYHVSFEIFDSRTPGCPPEFMNIPVPKADPYFDPSATGKVLLPFQRGPWDKESGQSPKLGNAWANENVFTAAEGIIWFRYHNYVASKLHEEHPEWSDEKLFHNARKTVVATFQNIALYDWLPGYLGDEKLPPYPGYQKFVDPGVSPEFQAAIRFGITMAPPGVYMRYSSMFQTGDDKTSSRDIDDLLMGMASQIAEREDNVVVEDLRDFMYGPMRFTRSDLVASTIQRGRDFGLRSYTEVRKALNLPPVKAFEDIHPELNSTNPQLLDNIAELYGGDISKLELFPGGMLESFDGLGPVFSAIILDQFERIRNGDRFWFENKQNGLFTDEEIERIRNVTFHDVLIAVTSAETSDIQHNVFFWKDVSFLVACMVAYLRTYRYRKFQRKRKAGDRTEEPAVGITACEWQGHKKPLHPVSVELDEKGTLQLFDRSGSPQRSLNLGNQDFLDIHLSNDRHQKALMLKVSKEYDLVLFFDDESKRAAFVKYLCSGVTDLAQEIRVMEMRERELLKEALTKEQRAQIVETFIRHAFSKVLEIEKCDAGDMSGVPHKKAREVLQCELTAAEFADALGLKPDSLFVDSMFTLADKDGNGYLSFQEFLDVMVIFMKGSPEEKSKLMFSMNDIDGTGFLSKEEFVRMLRSFIEISNGALPKSQAEAGIKAMMQAAGFDDKERITWEDFHFLLRDHEKELQFAQLNVKGMEKQGKKRMSRDQRVSFICPGNSSNKTDGAEIRRRKSLQSDSTGIPETSVVGIVVSRGSAAAMSFLFPYMLLTVCRNLITLCRETFLNRYIPFDAAIDFHRFMAMTAILLSVVHSLGHVFNIYIFSVSNLSILSCLFPKVFCNNGFALLQEPRFYIYLIPPALLFLLDKLISLSRKNLEIPVLRAELLPSGVTHLEFKRPQGFVYRSGQWVRIACLMLDTDEYHPFTLTSAPHEETLSLHIRALYLDGPFGEGHQEWIDFEVSVLVGGGIGVTPFTSILKDLVFKSSIKSKIQCKKVYFIWVTRTQRQFEWVSDIIREVEEMDTQELVSVHTYITQVAEKFDLRTTMLYVCERHFQKVWSRSLFTGLRSVTHFGRPPLVSFLSSLQEVHPEVGKFGVFSCGPPGLTKNVEKACQKMNKRDQAHFMHHYENF
;
A
#
# COMPACT_ATOMS: atom_id res chain seq x y z
N MET A 1 34.10 48.66 -6.75
CA MET A 1 33.73 49.22 -8.06
C MET A 1 34.76 48.97 -9.18
N LEU A 2 35.86 48.22 -8.96
CA LEU A 2 36.90 47.98 -9.99
C LEU A 2 37.12 46.51 -10.40
N LEU A 3 36.52 45.52 -9.73
CA LEU A 3 36.76 44.09 -10.03
C LEU A 3 35.78 43.48 -11.04
N HIS A 4 34.60 44.08 -11.28
CA HIS A 4 33.52 43.37 -11.98
C HIS A 4 33.53 43.51 -13.51
N CYS A 5 34.24 44.50 -14.07
CA CYS A 5 34.40 44.65 -15.51
C CYS A 5 35.29 43.57 -16.15
N HIS A 6 36.09 42.86 -15.35
CA HIS A 6 37.05 41.88 -15.87
C HIS A 6 36.41 40.56 -16.33
N TYR A 7 35.20 40.24 -15.87
CA TYR A 7 34.65 38.87 -15.97
C TYR A 7 34.06 38.49 -17.34
N TYR A 8 33.84 39.47 -18.24
CA TYR A 8 33.32 39.23 -19.59
C TYR A 8 34.42 39.08 -20.68
N CYS A 9 35.70 39.24 -20.33
CA CYS A 9 36.82 39.09 -21.28
C CYS A 9 37.65 37.80 -21.08
N THR A 10 37.22 36.87 -20.21
CA THR A 10 38.08 35.78 -19.69
C THR A 10 37.70 34.36 -20.13
N THR A 11 36.99 34.19 -21.25
CA THR A 11 36.57 32.87 -21.78
C THR A 11 37.22 32.46 -23.11
N THR A 12 38.11 33.26 -23.69
CA THR A 12 38.87 32.95 -24.92
C THR A 12 40.37 33.08 -24.71
N ARG A 13 40.99 32.13 -23.99
CA ARG A 13 42.44 32.12 -23.77
C ARG A 13 43.22 31.49 -24.95
N SER A 14 43.01 32.02 -26.15
CA SER A 14 43.83 31.72 -27.33
C SER A 14 43.86 32.91 -28.29
N LEU A 15 45.05 33.19 -28.84
CA LEU A 15 45.35 34.11 -29.95
C LEU A 15 45.03 35.62 -29.79
N SER A 16 46.11 36.39 -29.66
CA SER A 16 46.26 37.82 -30.02
C SER A 16 45.61 38.89 -29.12
N LYS A 17 45.94 40.16 -29.39
CA LYS A 17 45.50 41.36 -28.64
C LYS A 17 44.22 41.94 -29.27
N SER A 18 43.08 41.32 -29.06
CA SER A 18 41.79 41.98 -29.37
C SER A 18 41.58 43.17 -28.42
N ARG A 19 41.23 44.33 -28.98
CA ARG A 19 40.58 45.40 -28.21
C ARG A 19 39.14 44.94 -27.90
N CYS A 20 38.55 45.43 -26.81
CA CYS A 20 37.11 45.31 -26.64
C CYS A 20 36.42 46.11 -27.77
N GLU A 21 35.53 45.47 -28.53
CA GLU A 21 34.93 46.07 -29.74
C GLU A 21 33.75 47.00 -29.43
N ILE A 22 33.25 46.97 -28.19
CA ILE A 22 32.16 47.79 -27.66
C ILE A 22 32.76 48.80 -26.69
N THR A 23 32.44 50.09 -26.88
CA THR A 23 33.05 51.20 -26.13
C THR A 23 32.19 51.74 -24.97
N TRP A 24 30.98 51.22 -24.78
CA TRP A 24 30.02 51.60 -23.74
C TRP A 24 29.63 50.40 -22.86
N GLU A 25 28.98 50.66 -21.72
CA GLU A 25 28.39 49.61 -20.89
C GLU A 25 27.07 49.12 -21.51
N ALA A 26 27.01 47.84 -21.90
CA ALA A 26 25.80 47.27 -22.49
C ALA A 26 24.67 47.11 -21.45
N PRO A 27 23.44 47.62 -21.69
CA PRO A 27 22.33 47.48 -20.76
C PRO A 27 21.96 46.01 -20.52
N ARG A 28 21.91 45.57 -19.26
CA ARG A 28 21.59 44.17 -18.90
C ARG A 28 20.13 43.82 -19.22
N PHE A 29 19.89 42.63 -19.77
CA PHE A 29 18.54 42.09 -20.03
C PHE A 29 17.73 41.81 -18.76
N ASP A 30 18.38 41.72 -17.60
CA ASP A 30 17.74 41.49 -16.29
C ASP A 30 17.59 42.79 -15.46
N GLY A 31 17.81 43.97 -16.06
CA GLY A 31 17.61 45.29 -15.44
C GLY A 31 18.52 45.62 -14.24
N TRP A 32 19.31 44.67 -13.74
CA TRP A 32 20.21 44.87 -12.61
C TRP A 32 21.26 45.94 -12.90
N TYR A 33 21.68 46.64 -11.85
CA TYR A 33 22.73 47.67 -11.91
C TYR A 33 22.42 48.86 -12.84
N ASN A 34 21.15 49.09 -13.23
CA ASN A 34 20.76 50.33 -13.87
C ASN A 34 21.00 51.51 -12.90
N SER A 35 20.31 51.55 -11.76
CA SER A 35 20.58 52.58 -10.74
C SER A 35 21.90 52.33 -10.00
N LEU A 36 22.75 53.36 -9.98
CA LEU A 36 23.94 53.44 -9.14
C LEU A 36 23.62 53.74 -7.66
N GLY A 37 22.35 54.00 -7.33
CA GLY A 37 21.86 54.21 -5.96
C GLY A 37 21.40 52.89 -5.32
N ASN A 38 20.65 52.08 -6.07
CA ASN A 38 20.22 50.75 -5.64
C ASN A 38 20.19 49.78 -6.85
N PRO A 39 21.08 48.78 -6.91
CA PRO A 39 21.14 47.82 -8.03
C PRO A 39 19.88 47.00 -8.30
N LYS A 40 18.90 46.98 -7.37
CA LYS A 40 17.58 46.34 -7.53
C LYS A 40 16.54 47.21 -8.26
N HIS A 41 16.74 48.53 -8.42
CA HIS A 41 15.78 49.39 -9.15
C HIS A 41 15.77 49.02 -10.64
N GLY A 42 14.59 48.82 -11.21
CA GLY A 42 14.41 48.30 -12.59
C GLY A 42 14.68 46.80 -12.77
N ALA A 43 15.11 46.07 -11.72
CA ALA A 43 15.69 44.74 -11.87
C ALA A 43 14.70 43.55 -11.83
N VAL A 44 15.11 42.46 -12.48
CA VAL A 44 14.44 41.16 -12.65
C VAL A 44 14.91 40.14 -11.59
N GLY A 45 14.00 39.28 -11.10
CA GLY A 45 14.27 38.37 -9.98
C GLY A 45 15.38 37.34 -10.23
N SER A 46 16.28 37.15 -9.25
CA SER A 46 17.55 36.42 -9.41
C SER A 46 17.48 34.90 -9.67
N GLN A 47 16.30 34.29 -9.75
CA GLN A 47 16.15 32.85 -10.07
C GLN A 47 16.03 32.51 -11.56
N GLN A 48 16.01 33.48 -12.48
CA GLN A 48 15.76 33.24 -13.91
C GLN A 48 17.00 33.08 -14.81
N GLN A 49 18.22 33.35 -14.33
CA GLN A 49 19.42 33.45 -15.17
C GLN A 49 19.72 32.19 -16.02
N HIS A 50 19.39 30.98 -15.54
CA HIS A 50 19.58 29.75 -16.32
C HIS A 50 18.48 29.47 -17.36
N GLN A 51 17.33 30.14 -17.32
CA GLN A 51 16.25 29.90 -18.29
C GLN A 51 16.37 30.81 -19.51
N GLN A 52 16.77 32.08 -19.33
CA GLN A 52 17.11 32.99 -20.43
C GLN A 52 18.27 32.47 -21.30
N GLN A 53 19.29 31.84 -20.69
CA GLN A 53 20.41 31.22 -21.42
C GLN A 53 20.00 30.10 -22.41
N ARG A 54 18.75 29.61 -22.39
CA ARG A 54 18.21 28.66 -23.37
C ARG A 54 17.18 29.25 -24.34
N GLN A 55 16.87 30.55 -24.25
CA GLN A 55 15.93 31.25 -25.14
C GLN A 55 16.61 32.22 -26.12
N LEU A 56 17.94 32.26 -26.16
CA LEU A 56 18.76 33.09 -27.06
C LEU A 56 18.58 32.78 -28.57
N THR A 57 17.72 31.83 -28.94
CA THR A 57 17.34 31.53 -30.34
C THR A 57 16.02 32.16 -30.77
N ALA A 58 15.34 32.93 -29.91
CA ALA A 58 14.11 33.66 -30.23
C ALA A 58 14.24 35.13 -29.79
N GLY A 59 14.62 36.00 -30.73
CA GLY A 59 14.93 37.41 -30.48
C GLY A 59 13.81 38.15 -29.74
N ARG A 60 14.07 38.54 -28.49
CA ARG A 60 13.19 39.36 -27.65
C ARG A 60 14.04 40.46 -27.01
N HIS A 61 13.75 41.71 -27.37
CA HIS A 61 14.51 42.88 -26.94
C HIS A 61 13.64 43.69 -26.00
N SER A 62 13.96 43.68 -24.71
CA SER A 62 13.35 44.63 -23.78
C SER A 62 14.02 46.00 -23.92
N ALA A 63 13.18 47.05 -23.95
CA ALA A 63 13.54 48.39 -24.39
C ALA A 63 13.25 49.51 -23.38
N LEU A 64 12.35 49.29 -22.43
CA LEU A 64 12.22 50.13 -21.23
C LEU A 64 12.82 49.36 -20.06
N CYS A 65 13.60 50.01 -19.18
CA CYS A 65 14.23 49.28 -18.07
C CYS A 65 13.23 48.96 -16.95
N ALA A 66 12.52 47.86 -17.16
CA ALA A 66 11.24 47.57 -16.54
C ALA A 66 11.12 46.13 -16.01
N ARG A 67 10.00 45.84 -15.35
CA ARG A 67 10.05 45.18 -14.04
C ARG A 67 9.52 43.74 -14.02
N ALA A 68 10.40 42.79 -13.72
CA ALA A 68 10.02 41.39 -13.46
C ALA A 68 10.69 40.78 -12.20
N GLY A 69 10.48 41.38 -11.01
CA GLY A 69 10.83 40.71 -9.74
C GLY A 69 11.28 41.57 -8.55
N SER A 70 10.80 42.80 -8.42
CA SER A 70 11.01 43.67 -7.24
C SER A 70 9.70 44.37 -6.83
N HIS A 71 9.57 44.79 -5.55
CA HIS A 71 8.32 45.30 -4.98
C HIS A 71 7.75 46.54 -5.68
N LEU A 72 6.45 46.52 -6.02
CA LEU A 72 5.77 47.69 -6.60
C LEU A 72 5.87 48.91 -5.68
N VAL A 73 6.25 50.06 -6.24
CA VAL A 73 6.39 51.33 -5.50
C VAL A 73 5.01 51.90 -5.28
N ARG A 74 4.64 52.32 -4.08
CA ARG A 74 3.27 52.78 -3.80
C ARG A 74 3.20 54.28 -3.68
N LEU A 75 2.26 54.90 -4.40
CA LEU A 75 1.95 56.32 -4.21
C LEU A 75 1.28 56.57 -2.86
N VAL A 76 0.50 55.60 -2.37
CA VAL A 76 -0.19 55.67 -1.06
C VAL A 76 -0.03 54.34 -0.31
N PRO A 77 0.18 54.32 1.02
CA PRO A 77 0.26 53.08 1.80
C PRO A 77 -0.93 52.14 1.56
N ALA A 78 -0.68 50.84 1.48
CA ALA A 78 -1.69 49.83 1.12
C ALA A 78 -2.95 49.87 2.01
N HIS A 79 -4.06 49.36 1.48
CA HIS A 79 -5.33 49.20 2.19
C HIS A 79 -5.82 47.75 2.10
N TYR A 80 -5.63 47.02 3.20
CA TYR A 80 -6.10 45.64 3.40
C TYR A 80 -6.99 45.58 4.65
N TRP A 81 -7.91 44.63 4.69
CA TRP A 81 -8.84 44.41 5.81
C TRP A 81 -8.13 44.09 7.13
N ASP A 82 -7.08 43.26 7.06
CA ASP A 82 -6.21 42.91 8.17
C ASP A 82 -5.01 43.87 8.32
N GLY A 83 -4.90 44.89 7.46
CA GLY A 83 -3.75 45.78 7.36
C GLY A 83 -2.49 45.16 6.75
N VAL A 84 -2.52 43.90 6.29
CA VAL A 84 -1.31 43.16 5.86
C VAL A 84 -1.45 42.56 4.46
N TYR A 85 -2.46 41.71 4.20
CA TYR A 85 -2.58 41.01 2.91
C TYR A 85 -4.01 40.58 2.52
N GLN A 86 -5.02 40.70 3.40
CA GLN A 86 -6.41 40.30 3.11
C GLN A 86 -7.18 41.43 2.38
N PRO A 87 -7.64 41.24 1.14
CA PRO A 87 -8.33 42.30 0.41
C PRO A 87 -9.71 42.65 0.99
N VAL A 88 -10.06 43.94 0.94
CA VAL A 88 -11.39 44.44 1.32
C VAL A 88 -12.41 44.03 0.25
N GLN A 89 -13.49 43.38 0.68
CA GLN A 89 -14.52 42.78 -0.18
C GLN A 89 -15.93 43.13 0.31
N GLU A 90 -16.97 42.49 -0.24
CA GLU A 90 -18.36 42.60 0.23
C GLU A 90 -18.48 42.24 1.73
N PRO A 91 -19.25 42.98 2.54
CA PRO A 91 -20.14 44.09 2.17
C PRO A 91 -19.50 45.50 2.18
N LEU A 92 -18.19 45.63 2.49
CA LEU A 92 -17.51 46.93 2.64
C LEU A 92 -17.11 47.59 1.31
N ARG A 93 -17.14 46.80 0.23
CA ARG A 93 -17.05 47.23 -1.16
C ARG A 93 -18.13 46.51 -1.98
N PRO A 94 -18.69 47.13 -3.04
CA PRO A 94 -19.73 46.50 -3.85
C PRO A 94 -19.23 45.26 -4.60
N ASN A 95 -20.16 44.42 -5.04
CA ASN A 95 -19.86 43.27 -5.89
C ASN A 95 -19.18 43.71 -7.20
N PRO A 96 -18.00 43.16 -7.58
CA PRO A 96 -17.26 43.61 -8.77
C PRO A 96 -18.06 43.48 -10.08
N ARG A 97 -18.87 42.43 -10.21
CA ARG A 97 -19.69 42.19 -11.40
C ARG A 97 -20.93 43.09 -11.44
N ARG A 98 -21.60 43.35 -10.30
CA ARG A 98 -22.69 44.37 -10.22
C ARG A 98 -22.17 45.76 -10.59
N LEU A 99 -20.96 46.13 -10.13
CA LEU A 99 -20.33 47.40 -10.46
C LEU A 99 -19.91 47.48 -11.94
N SER A 100 -19.24 46.45 -12.47
CA SER A 100 -18.88 46.34 -13.90
C SER A 100 -20.09 46.55 -14.83
N ARG A 101 -21.20 45.85 -14.56
CA ARG A 101 -22.44 45.93 -15.35
C ARG A 101 -23.14 47.29 -15.30
N LEU A 102 -22.84 48.11 -14.30
CA LEU A 102 -23.42 49.44 -14.13
C LEU A 102 -22.50 50.50 -14.74
N LEU A 103 -21.21 50.47 -14.39
CA LEU A 103 -20.19 51.40 -14.86
C LEU A 103 -19.92 51.26 -16.37
N ALA A 104 -19.70 50.03 -16.85
CA ALA A 104 -19.12 49.78 -18.17
C ALA A 104 -20.14 49.36 -19.24
N ARG A 105 -21.43 49.66 -19.03
CA ARG A 105 -22.51 49.25 -19.94
C ARG A 105 -23.06 50.43 -20.74
N GLY A 106 -22.72 50.47 -22.03
CA GLY A 106 -23.27 51.38 -23.03
C GLY A 106 -23.27 50.74 -24.42
N PRO A 107 -23.64 51.49 -25.47
CA PRO A 107 -23.50 51.06 -26.86
C PRO A 107 -22.03 51.04 -27.28
N SER A 108 -21.66 50.10 -28.15
CA SER A 108 -20.35 50.05 -28.82
C SER A 108 -20.45 50.62 -30.24
N GLY A 109 -19.32 50.98 -30.84
CA GLY A 109 -19.24 51.71 -32.10
C GLY A 109 -19.24 53.24 -31.91
N LEU A 110 -18.88 53.73 -30.72
CA LEU A 110 -18.66 55.16 -30.48
C LEU A 110 -17.20 55.48 -30.80
N PRO A 111 -16.87 56.32 -31.79
CA PRO A 111 -15.48 56.60 -32.14
C PRO A 111 -14.77 57.43 -31.06
N SER A 112 -13.45 57.21 -30.93
CA SER A 112 -12.53 58.10 -30.20
C SER A 112 -12.79 59.56 -30.56
N ALA A 113 -13.01 60.40 -29.55
CA ALA A 113 -13.31 61.81 -29.73
C ALA A 113 -12.10 62.61 -30.26
N ARG A 114 -10.91 62.00 -30.18
CA ARG A 114 -9.63 62.53 -30.69
C ARG A 114 -9.22 61.89 -32.02
N ASN A 115 -10.04 61.02 -32.60
CA ASN A 115 -9.72 60.14 -33.74
C ASN A 115 -8.45 59.27 -33.51
N GLN A 116 -8.19 58.82 -32.27
CA GLN A 116 -7.11 57.88 -32.00
C GLN A 116 -7.32 56.56 -32.74
N THR A 117 -6.24 55.94 -33.21
CA THR A 117 -6.30 54.67 -33.93
C THR A 117 -6.26 53.46 -33.02
N VAL A 118 -6.76 52.34 -33.53
CA VAL A 118 -6.62 51.03 -32.89
C VAL A 118 -5.14 50.63 -32.75
N LEU A 119 -4.26 51.12 -33.64
CA LEU A 119 -2.81 51.01 -33.51
C LEU A 119 -2.29 51.74 -32.26
N SER A 120 -2.76 52.97 -31.97
CA SER A 120 -2.40 53.70 -30.73
C SER A 120 -2.71 52.87 -29.47
N LEU A 121 -3.86 52.19 -29.46
CA LEU A 121 -4.23 51.31 -28.36
C LEU A 121 -3.31 50.09 -28.22
N PHE A 122 -3.05 49.36 -29.30
CA PHE A 122 -2.22 48.14 -29.21
C PHE A 122 -0.73 48.43 -29.00
N PHE A 123 -0.23 49.57 -29.49
CA PHE A 123 1.08 50.10 -29.11
C PHE A 123 1.11 50.46 -27.61
N GLY A 124 0.07 51.10 -27.08
CA GLY A 124 -0.07 51.35 -25.65
C GLY A 124 -0.10 50.08 -24.77
N TYR A 125 -0.74 49.00 -25.25
CA TYR A 125 -0.64 47.68 -24.61
C TYR A 125 0.79 47.12 -24.68
N HIS A 126 1.50 47.28 -25.80
CA HIS A 126 2.88 46.82 -25.96
C HIS A 126 3.82 47.55 -24.98
N VAL A 127 3.74 48.88 -24.91
CA VAL A 127 4.44 49.71 -23.90
C VAL A 127 4.09 49.28 -22.48
N SER A 128 2.81 48.99 -22.19
CA SER A 128 2.38 48.50 -20.88
C SER A 128 3.00 47.15 -20.50
N PHE A 129 3.12 46.22 -21.45
CA PHE A 129 3.68 44.89 -21.22
C PHE A 129 5.21 44.84 -21.17
N GLU A 130 5.89 45.82 -21.76
CA GLU A 130 7.30 46.10 -21.44
C GLU A 130 7.43 46.64 -20.01
N ILE A 131 6.55 47.56 -19.58
CA ILE A 131 6.64 48.19 -18.25
C ILE A 131 6.34 47.19 -17.11
N PHE A 132 5.31 46.33 -17.23
CA PHE A 132 4.94 45.37 -16.17
C PHE A 132 4.17 44.13 -16.65
N ASP A 133 4.22 43.04 -15.87
CA ASP A 133 3.25 41.95 -15.92
C ASP A 133 2.81 41.51 -14.51
N SER A 134 1.52 41.21 -14.38
CA SER A 134 0.85 40.75 -13.14
C SER A 134 -0.41 39.92 -13.42
N ARG A 135 -0.57 39.43 -14.67
CA ARG A 135 -1.62 38.47 -15.07
C ARG A 135 -1.30 37.08 -14.54
N THR A 136 -0.02 36.73 -14.55
CA THR A 136 0.51 35.45 -14.09
C THR A 136 0.34 35.28 -12.56
N PRO A 137 -0.04 34.08 -12.07
CA PRO A 137 -0.55 33.90 -10.70
C PRO A 137 0.53 33.77 -9.62
N GLY A 138 0.15 34.11 -8.38
CA GLY A 138 0.96 33.92 -7.16
C GLY A 138 1.05 32.47 -6.66
N CYS A 139 1.91 32.27 -5.66
CA CYS A 139 2.21 30.97 -5.04
C CYS A 139 2.50 31.13 -3.53
N PRO A 140 1.74 30.50 -2.60
CA PRO A 140 0.65 29.52 -2.81
C PRO A 140 -0.54 30.03 -3.65
N PRO A 141 -1.37 29.12 -4.21
CA PRO A 141 -2.37 29.45 -5.22
C PRO A 141 -3.65 30.04 -4.59
N GLU A 142 -3.56 31.24 -4.02
CA GLU A 142 -4.68 31.93 -3.37
C GLU A 142 -5.77 32.36 -4.37
N PHE A 143 -7.04 32.19 -3.99
CA PHE A 143 -8.23 32.53 -4.79
C PHE A 143 -9.09 33.59 -4.11
N MET A 144 -9.46 34.62 -4.87
CA MET A 144 -10.39 35.68 -4.47
C MET A 144 -11.51 35.80 -5.51
N ASN A 145 -12.32 34.74 -5.59
CA ASN A 145 -13.34 34.57 -6.63
C ASN A 145 -14.37 35.71 -6.63
N ILE A 146 -14.84 36.09 -7.81
CA ILE A 146 -15.87 37.13 -7.98
C ILE A 146 -17.25 36.46 -7.90
N PRO A 147 -18.12 36.82 -6.93
CA PRO A 147 -19.49 36.31 -6.89
C PRO A 147 -20.30 36.86 -8.07
N VAL A 148 -21.03 36.01 -8.77
CA VAL A 148 -21.92 36.44 -9.86
C VAL A 148 -23.30 36.78 -9.26
N PRO A 149 -23.86 37.98 -9.52
CA PRO A 149 -25.23 38.31 -9.13
C PRO A 149 -26.24 37.31 -9.69
N LYS A 150 -27.23 36.93 -8.88
CA LYS A 150 -28.29 36.00 -9.29
C LYS A 150 -28.97 36.52 -10.56
N ALA A 151 -29.15 35.64 -11.55
CA ALA A 151 -29.73 35.94 -12.85
C ALA A 151 -28.90 36.91 -13.73
N ASP A 152 -27.57 36.90 -13.60
CA ASP A 152 -26.70 37.52 -14.61
C ASP A 152 -26.90 36.82 -15.98
N PRO A 153 -27.34 37.53 -17.04
CA PRO A 153 -27.68 36.91 -18.33
C PRO A 153 -26.52 36.23 -19.06
N TYR A 154 -25.26 36.49 -18.70
CA TYR A 154 -24.09 35.85 -19.32
C TYR A 154 -23.53 34.72 -18.44
N PHE A 155 -23.42 34.94 -17.12
CA PHE A 155 -22.72 34.03 -16.21
C PHE A 155 -23.64 33.20 -15.28
N ASP A 156 -24.88 33.63 -15.01
CA ASP A 156 -25.89 32.87 -14.24
C ASP A 156 -27.29 32.92 -14.92
N PRO A 157 -27.41 32.56 -16.22
CA PRO A 157 -28.68 32.69 -16.96
C PRO A 157 -29.78 31.76 -16.42
N SER A 158 -29.44 30.74 -15.64
CA SER A 158 -30.37 29.85 -14.93
C SER A 158 -30.72 30.34 -13.51
N ALA A 159 -30.31 31.56 -13.13
CA ALA A 159 -30.66 32.25 -11.90
C ALA A 159 -30.35 31.45 -10.61
N THR A 160 -29.26 30.69 -10.59
CA THR A 160 -28.86 29.83 -9.47
C THR A 160 -28.40 30.62 -8.26
N GLY A 161 -27.83 31.82 -8.45
CA GLY A 161 -27.19 32.60 -7.40
C GLY A 161 -25.98 31.92 -6.75
N LYS A 162 -25.34 30.95 -7.43
CA LYS A 162 -24.22 30.15 -6.91
C LYS A 162 -22.96 30.19 -7.78
N VAL A 163 -22.98 30.93 -8.89
CA VAL A 163 -21.83 31.00 -9.79
C VAL A 163 -20.75 31.92 -9.22
N LEU A 164 -19.51 31.43 -9.23
CA LEU A 164 -18.31 32.17 -8.82
C LEU A 164 -17.34 32.16 -10.00
N LEU A 165 -16.96 33.35 -10.49
CA LEU A 165 -15.90 33.46 -11.49
C LEU A 165 -14.54 33.32 -10.78
N PRO A 166 -13.69 32.35 -11.17
CA PRO A 166 -12.44 32.09 -10.47
C PRO A 166 -11.40 33.16 -10.77
N PHE A 167 -10.87 33.77 -9.72
CA PHE A 167 -9.85 34.81 -9.80
C PHE A 167 -8.69 34.44 -8.88
N GLN A 168 -7.50 34.23 -9.46
CA GLN A 168 -6.30 33.87 -8.72
C GLN A 168 -5.47 35.13 -8.41
N ARG A 169 -4.95 35.24 -7.19
CA ARG A 169 -4.14 36.38 -6.75
C ARG A 169 -2.85 36.52 -7.56
N GLY A 170 -2.34 37.73 -7.66
CA GLY A 170 -1.01 38.01 -8.20
C GLY A 170 0.11 37.60 -7.22
N PRO A 171 1.39 37.89 -7.52
CA PRO A 171 2.52 37.57 -6.65
C PRO A 171 2.93 38.74 -5.76
N TRP A 172 3.54 38.45 -4.60
CA TRP A 172 3.93 39.41 -3.56
C TRP A 172 5.35 39.14 -3.03
N ASP A 173 6.11 40.16 -2.59
CA ASP A 173 7.54 40.02 -2.25
C ASP A 173 7.85 38.94 -1.17
N LYS A 174 9.07 38.39 -1.18
CA LYS A 174 9.60 37.54 -0.11
C LYS A 174 9.69 38.33 1.20
N GLU A 175 10.09 39.59 1.09
CA GLU A 175 10.46 40.44 2.23
C GLU A 175 9.25 41.23 2.78
N SER A 176 8.11 41.26 2.07
CA SER A 176 6.82 41.81 2.55
C SER A 176 5.68 40.81 2.33
N GLY A 177 5.03 40.31 3.38
CA GLY A 177 3.93 39.34 3.27
C GLY A 177 4.33 37.90 2.85
N GLN A 178 5.62 37.67 2.57
CA GLN A 178 6.27 36.37 2.42
C GLN A 178 5.83 35.44 1.25
N SER A 179 6.13 35.82 -0.01
CA SER A 179 6.69 34.95 -1.11
C SER A 179 6.05 35.02 -2.51
N PRO A 180 6.85 35.27 -3.58
CA PRO A 180 6.43 35.20 -4.99
C PRO A 180 7.20 34.15 -5.81
N LYS A 181 6.75 34.01 -7.07
CA LYS A 181 7.54 33.80 -8.30
C LYS A 181 6.83 34.45 -9.49
N LEU A 182 7.54 34.96 -10.50
CA LEU A 182 6.93 35.44 -11.76
C LEU A 182 7.90 35.44 -12.96
N GLY A 183 7.37 35.43 -14.19
CA GLY A 183 8.10 35.64 -15.46
C GLY A 183 7.14 35.74 -16.66
N ASN A 184 7.46 36.59 -17.64
CA ASN A 184 6.61 36.87 -18.80
C ASN A 184 6.66 35.73 -19.86
N ALA A 185 5.49 35.38 -20.41
CA ALA A 185 5.34 34.45 -21.54
C ALA A 185 4.30 34.87 -22.60
N TRP A 186 3.65 36.04 -22.46
CA TRP A 186 2.32 36.31 -23.02
C TRP A 186 2.28 37.30 -24.19
N ALA A 187 3.34 37.37 -25.00
CA ALA A 187 3.38 38.18 -26.24
C ALA A 187 2.32 37.77 -27.29
N ASN A 188 1.68 36.62 -27.12
CA ASN A 188 0.70 36.04 -28.04
C ASN A 188 -0.74 36.04 -27.46
N GLU A 189 -1.06 36.88 -26.46
CA GLU A 189 -2.40 36.92 -25.82
C GLU A 189 -3.53 37.23 -26.82
N ASN A 190 -3.24 38.07 -27.81
CA ASN A 190 -4.10 38.32 -28.98
C ASN A 190 -3.22 38.61 -30.20
N VAL A 191 -3.80 38.53 -31.41
CA VAL A 191 -3.04 38.67 -32.68
C VAL A 191 -2.52 40.10 -32.89
N PHE A 192 -3.16 41.10 -32.30
CA PHE A 192 -2.81 42.52 -32.43
C PHE A 192 -1.53 42.85 -31.64
N THR A 193 -1.48 42.46 -30.36
CA THR A 193 -0.27 42.53 -29.52
C THR A 193 0.88 41.69 -30.08
N ALA A 194 0.58 40.54 -30.72
CA ALA A 194 1.58 39.74 -31.39
C ALA A 194 2.16 40.44 -32.65
N ALA A 195 1.33 41.18 -33.40
CA ALA A 195 1.79 41.96 -34.55
C ALA A 195 2.75 43.09 -34.13
N GLU A 196 2.45 43.81 -33.04
CA GLU A 196 3.37 44.77 -32.42
C GLU A 196 4.72 44.15 -32.06
N GLY A 197 4.72 42.98 -31.40
CA GLY A 197 5.96 42.26 -31.10
C GLY A 197 6.75 41.81 -32.34
N ILE A 198 6.07 41.57 -33.45
CA ILE A 198 6.70 41.19 -34.72
C ILE A 198 7.28 42.41 -35.45
N ILE A 199 6.67 43.60 -35.36
CA ILE A 199 7.25 44.87 -35.85
C ILE A 199 8.63 45.07 -35.23
N TRP A 200 8.73 45.05 -33.90
CA TRP A 200 9.98 45.36 -33.20
C TRP A 200 11.06 44.28 -33.42
N PHE A 201 10.67 43.02 -33.61
CA PHE A 201 11.58 41.96 -34.06
C PHE A 201 12.09 42.19 -35.50
N ARG A 202 11.21 42.50 -36.46
CA ARG A 202 11.62 42.81 -37.84
C ARG A 202 12.51 44.06 -37.89
N TYR A 203 12.20 45.09 -37.09
CA TYR A 203 12.96 46.33 -37.04
C TYR A 203 14.37 46.12 -36.49
N HIS A 204 14.53 45.26 -35.48
CA HIS A 204 15.86 44.86 -35.03
C HIS A 204 16.69 44.19 -36.13
N ASN A 205 16.09 43.25 -36.86
CA ASN A 205 16.78 42.57 -37.97
C ASN A 205 17.13 43.55 -39.10
N TYR A 206 16.23 44.49 -39.45
CA TYR A 206 16.47 45.56 -40.42
C TYR A 206 17.65 46.45 -40.02
N VAL A 207 17.70 46.90 -38.76
CA VAL A 207 18.80 47.72 -38.23
C VAL A 207 20.11 46.91 -38.19
N ALA A 208 20.07 45.62 -37.82
CA ALA A 208 21.24 44.75 -37.85
C ALA A 208 21.78 44.54 -39.28
N SER A 209 20.91 44.35 -40.27
CA SER A 209 21.30 44.28 -41.68
C SER A 209 21.94 45.57 -42.16
N LYS A 210 21.36 46.74 -41.88
CA LYS A 210 21.97 48.03 -42.25
C LYS A 210 23.32 48.27 -41.59
N LEU A 211 23.45 47.95 -40.30
CA LEU A 211 24.75 48.04 -39.61
C LEU A 211 25.79 47.07 -40.18
N HIS A 212 25.38 45.94 -40.78
CA HIS A 212 26.29 45.04 -41.49
C HIS A 212 26.65 45.53 -42.90
N GLU A 213 25.74 46.22 -43.59
CA GLU A 213 26.01 46.90 -44.86
C GLU A 213 26.97 48.10 -44.68
N GLU A 214 26.75 48.90 -43.63
CA GLU A 214 27.60 50.04 -43.24
C GLU A 214 28.95 49.57 -42.66
N HIS A 215 28.96 48.43 -41.95
CA HIS A 215 30.15 47.86 -41.31
C HIS A 215 30.29 46.33 -41.49
N PRO A 216 30.73 45.87 -42.68
CA PRO A 216 30.90 44.44 -42.95
C PRO A 216 31.96 43.74 -42.07
N GLU A 217 32.81 44.51 -41.37
CA GLU A 217 33.86 44.00 -40.49
C GLU A 217 33.41 43.72 -39.05
N TRP A 218 32.15 44.01 -38.69
CA TRP A 218 31.66 43.82 -37.33
C TRP A 218 31.29 42.37 -37.01
N SER A 219 31.59 41.95 -35.78
CA SER A 219 31.15 40.67 -35.21
C SER A 219 29.64 40.65 -34.95
N ASP A 220 29.03 39.45 -34.97
CA ASP A 220 27.61 39.22 -34.69
C ASP A 220 27.16 39.84 -33.35
N GLU A 221 27.93 39.62 -32.27
CA GLU A 221 27.73 40.23 -30.95
C GLU A 221 27.68 41.77 -31.02
N LYS A 222 28.57 42.39 -31.82
CA LYS A 222 28.65 43.84 -31.98
C LYS A 222 27.51 44.38 -32.84
N LEU A 223 27.12 43.68 -33.91
CA LEU A 223 25.95 44.00 -34.73
C LEU A 223 24.67 43.94 -33.89
N PHE A 224 24.45 42.83 -33.19
CA PHE A 224 23.34 42.63 -32.26
C PHE A 224 23.30 43.70 -31.17
N HIS A 225 24.42 44.04 -30.52
CA HIS A 225 24.42 45.05 -29.46
C HIS A 225 24.19 46.48 -29.97
N ASN A 226 24.66 46.82 -31.18
CA ASN A 226 24.35 48.12 -31.81
C ASN A 226 22.89 48.19 -32.26
N ALA A 227 22.40 47.17 -32.97
CA ALA A 227 21.00 47.09 -33.39
C ALA A 227 20.06 47.09 -32.18
N ARG A 228 20.44 46.43 -31.07
CA ARG A 228 19.68 46.47 -29.82
C ARG A 228 19.67 47.88 -29.22
N LYS A 229 20.80 48.58 -29.05
CA LYS A 229 20.77 49.94 -28.46
C LYS A 229 19.90 50.88 -29.30
N THR A 230 19.99 50.81 -30.63
CA THR A 230 19.25 51.70 -31.53
C THR A 230 17.75 51.41 -31.47
N VAL A 231 17.33 50.15 -31.54
CA VAL A 231 15.91 49.76 -31.39
C VAL A 231 15.35 50.19 -30.03
N VAL A 232 16.12 50.00 -28.95
CA VAL A 232 15.78 50.44 -27.59
C VAL A 232 15.52 51.95 -27.56
N ALA A 233 16.41 52.75 -28.15
CA ALA A 233 16.29 54.20 -28.17
C ALA A 233 15.13 54.71 -29.06
N THR A 234 14.92 54.09 -30.23
CA THR A 234 13.77 54.39 -31.11
C THR A 234 12.44 54.09 -30.41
N PHE A 235 12.34 52.95 -29.71
CA PHE A 235 11.15 52.62 -28.92
C PHE A 235 10.93 53.61 -27.76
N GLN A 236 12.01 54.00 -27.06
CA GLN A 236 11.96 55.03 -26.01
C GLN A 236 11.47 56.39 -26.53
N ASN A 237 11.95 56.83 -27.71
CA ASN A 237 11.51 58.06 -28.36
C ASN A 237 10.01 58.01 -28.69
N ILE A 238 9.58 56.99 -29.42
CA ILE A 238 8.18 56.85 -29.86
C ILE A 238 7.25 56.71 -28.66
N ALA A 239 7.60 55.90 -27.66
CA ALA A 239 6.76 55.69 -26.49
C ALA A 239 6.49 56.99 -25.71
N LEU A 240 7.52 57.79 -25.40
CA LEU A 240 7.35 58.98 -24.53
C LEU A 240 7.08 60.29 -25.29
N TYR A 241 7.43 60.38 -26.58
CA TYR A 241 7.38 61.64 -27.33
C TYR A 241 6.50 61.62 -28.60
N ASP A 242 6.05 60.45 -29.08
CA ASP A 242 5.12 60.31 -30.22
C ASP A 242 3.74 59.82 -29.72
N TRP A 243 3.70 58.65 -29.06
CA TRP A 243 2.49 58.03 -28.52
C TRP A 243 1.93 58.72 -27.27
N LEU A 244 2.73 58.84 -26.19
CA LEU A 244 2.24 59.32 -24.90
C LEU A 244 1.57 60.71 -24.94
N PRO A 245 2.07 61.72 -25.70
CA PRO A 245 1.38 62.99 -25.86
C PRO A 245 0.03 62.85 -26.57
N GLY A 246 -0.11 61.90 -27.50
CA GLY A 246 -1.39 61.61 -28.15
C GLY A 246 -2.40 60.97 -27.18
N TYR A 247 -1.93 60.06 -26.33
CA TYR A 247 -2.75 59.36 -25.34
C TYR A 247 -3.21 60.29 -24.19
N LEU A 248 -2.33 61.17 -23.70
CA LEU A 248 -2.66 62.18 -22.67
C LEU A 248 -3.42 63.39 -23.23
N GLY A 249 -3.00 63.93 -24.38
CA GLY A 249 -3.55 65.14 -25.02
C GLY A 249 -2.77 66.41 -24.67
N ASP A 250 -3.40 67.32 -23.93
CA ASP A 250 -2.79 68.60 -23.57
C ASP A 250 -1.68 68.47 -22.50
N GLU A 251 -1.80 67.48 -21.61
CA GLU A 251 -0.81 67.15 -20.58
C GLU A 251 0.45 66.53 -21.19
N LYS A 252 1.62 67.08 -20.86
CA LYS A 252 2.91 66.73 -21.48
C LYS A 252 4.03 66.64 -20.45
N LEU A 253 4.94 65.68 -20.67
CA LEU A 253 6.14 65.53 -19.83
C LEU A 253 7.00 66.81 -19.86
N PRO A 254 7.59 67.22 -18.72
CA PRO A 254 8.53 68.34 -18.69
C PRO A 254 9.80 68.02 -19.50
N PRO A 255 10.58 69.02 -19.96
CA PRO A 255 11.87 68.81 -20.62
C PRO A 255 12.80 67.91 -19.79
N TYR A 256 13.58 67.05 -20.45
CA TYR A 256 14.42 66.07 -19.76
C TYR A 256 15.50 66.77 -18.89
N PRO A 257 15.51 66.58 -17.56
CA PRO A 257 16.43 67.27 -16.66
C PRO A 257 17.80 66.58 -16.53
N GLY A 258 18.04 65.50 -17.29
CA GLY A 258 19.18 64.60 -17.09
C GLY A 258 18.88 63.47 -16.10
N TYR A 259 19.80 62.52 -16.00
CA TYR A 259 19.67 61.31 -15.18
C TYR A 259 19.69 61.62 -13.67
N GLN A 260 18.64 61.21 -12.97
CA GLN A 260 18.45 61.42 -11.54
C GLN A 260 18.66 60.13 -10.74
N LYS A 261 19.92 59.88 -10.32
CA LYS A 261 20.37 58.69 -9.59
C LYS A 261 19.48 58.22 -8.42
N PHE A 262 18.78 59.14 -7.75
CA PHE A 262 17.98 58.88 -6.54
C PHE A 262 16.48 58.74 -6.78
N VAL A 263 15.99 58.93 -8.03
CA VAL A 263 14.61 58.61 -8.39
C VAL A 263 14.42 57.08 -8.42
N ASP A 264 13.26 56.61 -7.96
CA ASP A 264 12.85 55.22 -8.14
C ASP A 264 11.94 55.09 -9.39
N PRO A 265 12.44 54.52 -10.50
CA PRO A 265 11.63 54.25 -11.70
C PRO A 265 10.62 53.12 -11.49
N GLY A 266 10.63 52.45 -10.33
CA GLY A 266 9.78 51.31 -10.02
C GLY A 266 8.30 51.57 -10.25
N VAL A 267 7.66 50.61 -10.94
CA VAL A 267 6.24 50.67 -11.31
C VAL A 267 5.33 50.66 -10.09
N SER A 268 4.26 51.48 -10.12
CA SER A 268 3.24 51.54 -9.08
C SER A 268 1.98 50.73 -9.37
N PRO A 269 1.30 50.19 -8.33
CA PRO A 269 0.02 49.50 -8.53
C PRO A 269 -1.10 50.48 -8.92
N GLU A 270 -0.97 51.77 -8.54
CA GLU A 270 -1.84 52.84 -9.02
C GLU A 270 -1.69 53.03 -10.54
N PHE A 271 -0.47 53.02 -11.08
CA PHE A 271 -0.23 53.08 -12.53
C PHE A 271 -0.84 51.90 -13.27
N GLN A 272 -0.72 50.68 -12.75
CA GLN A 272 -1.40 49.53 -13.35
C GLN A 272 -2.93 49.72 -13.42
N ALA A 273 -3.55 50.42 -12.47
CA ALA A 273 -4.97 50.74 -12.55
C ALA A 273 -5.26 51.80 -13.62
N ALA A 274 -4.48 52.90 -13.64
CA ALA A 274 -4.68 54.01 -14.58
C ALA A 274 -4.44 53.60 -16.05
N ILE A 275 -3.34 52.92 -16.34
CA ILE A 275 -2.98 52.52 -17.72
C ILE A 275 -3.97 51.51 -18.33
N ARG A 276 -4.73 50.81 -17.49
CA ARG A 276 -5.83 49.91 -17.92
C ARG A 276 -7.05 50.65 -18.44
N PHE A 277 -7.12 51.97 -18.38
CA PHE A 277 -8.18 52.75 -19.03
C PHE A 277 -8.33 52.43 -20.52
N GLY A 278 -7.24 52.08 -21.22
CA GLY A 278 -7.26 51.66 -22.63
C GLY A 278 -8.19 50.49 -22.98
N ILE A 279 -8.72 49.72 -22.00
CA ILE A 279 -9.80 48.75 -22.28
C ILE A 279 -11.07 49.41 -22.82
N THR A 280 -11.29 50.69 -22.54
CA THR A 280 -12.47 51.46 -22.99
C THR A 280 -12.39 51.78 -24.48
N MET A 281 -11.18 51.99 -25.01
CA MET A 281 -10.90 52.28 -26.42
C MET A 281 -10.91 51.03 -27.34
N ALA A 282 -11.07 49.83 -26.78
CA ALA A 282 -10.93 48.58 -27.53
C ALA A 282 -12.17 48.30 -28.41
N PRO A 283 -12.07 48.24 -29.74
CA PRO A 283 -13.21 48.00 -30.61
C PRO A 283 -13.72 46.56 -30.55
N PRO A 284 -14.99 46.30 -30.89
CA PRO A 284 -15.57 44.95 -30.96
C PRO A 284 -15.04 44.12 -32.14
N GLY A 285 -14.23 44.71 -33.02
CA GLY A 285 -13.56 44.03 -34.13
C GLY A 285 -12.45 44.90 -34.70
N VAL A 286 -11.45 44.26 -35.33
CA VAL A 286 -10.29 44.94 -35.91
C VAL A 286 -10.21 44.65 -37.41
N TYR A 287 -10.07 45.69 -38.22
CA TYR A 287 -9.93 45.58 -39.67
C TYR A 287 -8.54 45.07 -40.08
N MET A 288 -8.51 44.49 -41.28
CA MET A 288 -7.35 44.38 -42.15
C MET A 288 -7.51 45.33 -43.33
N ARG A 289 -6.42 45.83 -43.90
CA ARG A 289 -6.45 46.67 -45.10
C ARG A 289 -5.30 46.32 -46.06
N TYR A 290 -5.65 45.78 -47.22
CA TYR A 290 -4.74 45.58 -48.34
C TYR A 290 -5.00 46.69 -49.37
N SER A 291 -4.02 47.56 -49.63
CA SER A 291 -4.03 48.66 -50.64
C SER A 291 -5.43 49.21 -50.94
N SER A 292 -5.92 50.11 -50.08
CA SER A 292 -7.26 50.74 -50.06
C SER A 292 -8.49 49.84 -49.77
N MET A 293 -8.39 48.50 -49.85
CA MET A 293 -9.53 47.60 -49.56
C MET A 293 -9.48 47.00 -48.15
N PHE A 294 -10.60 47.09 -47.41
CA PHE A 294 -10.72 46.59 -46.05
C PHE A 294 -11.34 45.18 -45.99
N GLN A 295 -10.92 44.36 -45.03
CA GLN A 295 -11.47 43.03 -44.72
C GLN A 295 -11.49 42.78 -43.19
N THR A 296 -12.13 41.71 -42.74
CA THR A 296 -12.03 41.19 -41.36
C THR A 296 -11.45 39.78 -41.39
N GLY A 297 -10.37 39.52 -40.65
CA GLY A 297 -9.66 38.24 -40.70
C GLY A 297 -10.13 37.19 -39.68
N ASP A 298 -10.13 35.93 -40.11
CA ASP A 298 -10.07 34.72 -39.26
C ASP A 298 -8.72 34.01 -39.53
N ASP A 299 -8.09 33.45 -38.48
CA ASP A 299 -6.84 32.64 -38.44
C ASP A 299 -5.75 32.89 -39.51
N LYS A 300 -4.61 33.48 -39.08
CA LYS A 300 -3.47 33.88 -39.92
C LYS A 300 -2.22 33.02 -39.72
N THR A 301 -1.46 32.82 -40.79
CA THR A 301 -0.17 32.09 -40.75
C THR A 301 0.92 32.64 -41.69
N SER A 302 0.63 33.65 -42.51
CA SER A 302 1.58 34.24 -43.46
C SER A 302 2.15 35.58 -42.95
N SER A 303 3.34 35.94 -43.45
CA SER A 303 3.97 37.23 -43.12
C SER A 303 3.15 38.43 -43.63
N ARG A 304 2.38 38.26 -44.72
CA ARG A 304 1.63 39.33 -45.39
C ARG A 304 0.33 39.66 -44.65
N ASP A 305 -0.28 38.65 -44.02
CA ASP A 305 -1.50 38.83 -43.23
C ASP A 305 -1.27 39.74 -42.00
N ILE A 306 -0.02 39.85 -41.54
CA ILE A 306 0.38 40.74 -40.44
C ILE A 306 0.45 42.17 -40.93
N ASP A 307 1.11 42.43 -42.05
CA ASP A 307 1.22 43.76 -42.67
C ASP A 307 -0.18 44.34 -42.94
N ASP A 308 -1.09 43.55 -43.53
CA ASP A 308 -2.50 43.92 -43.72
C ASP A 308 -3.23 44.22 -42.39
N LEU A 309 -2.82 43.61 -41.26
CA LEU A 309 -3.40 43.90 -39.95
C LEU A 309 -2.94 45.26 -39.42
N LEU A 310 -1.64 45.56 -39.54
CA LEU A 310 -1.07 46.84 -39.13
C LEU A 310 -1.69 47.98 -39.93
N MET A 311 -1.84 47.78 -41.24
CA MET A 311 -2.49 48.73 -42.15
C MET A 311 -3.99 48.91 -41.86
N GLY A 312 -4.65 47.90 -41.29
CA GLY A 312 -6.02 48.00 -40.78
C GLY A 312 -6.11 48.74 -39.45
N MET A 313 -5.28 48.38 -38.46
CA MET A 313 -5.22 49.04 -37.15
C MET A 313 -4.83 50.52 -37.23
N ALA A 314 -3.92 50.88 -38.13
CA ALA A 314 -3.54 52.26 -38.42
C ALA A 314 -4.69 53.06 -39.07
N SER A 315 -5.63 52.39 -39.76
CA SER A 315 -6.76 53.02 -40.45
C SER A 315 -8.10 52.90 -39.73
N GLN A 316 -8.13 52.30 -38.54
CA GLN A 316 -9.34 52.16 -37.76
C GLN A 316 -9.31 53.11 -36.57
N ILE A 317 -10.35 53.92 -36.40
CA ILE A 317 -10.55 54.72 -35.18
C ILE A 317 -10.93 53.76 -34.03
N ALA A 318 -10.33 53.98 -32.87
CA ALA A 318 -10.62 53.28 -31.62
C ALA A 318 -12.02 53.63 -31.06
N GLU A 319 -12.48 52.91 -30.04
CA GLU A 319 -13.70 53.31 -29.31
C GLU A 319 -13.44 54.56 -28.44
N ARG A 320 -14.53 55.19 -27.98
CA ARG A 320 -14.51 56.45 -27.23
C ARG A 320 -13.81 56.33 -25.88
N GLU A 321 -13.07 57.38 -25.54
CA GLU A 321 -12.41 57.57 -24.25
C GLU A 321 -13.40 57.98 -23.14
N ASP A 322 -14.42 57.14 -22.87
CA ASP A 322 -15.46 57.36 -21.86
C ASP A 322 -15.43 56.28 -20.75
N ASN A 323 -16.59 55.88 -20.22
CA ASN A 323 -16.74 54.85 -19.18
C ASN A 323 -17.20 53.48 -19.72
N VAL A 324 -17.52 53.36 -21.02
CA VAL A 324 -18.14 52.19 -21.66
C VAL A 324 -17.10 51.22 -22.17
N VAL A 325 -17.25 49.94 -21.84
CA VAL A 325 -16.36 48.87 -22.33
C VAL A 325 -17.16 47.88 -23.17
N VAL A 326 -16.64 47.54 -24.36
CA VAL A 326 -17.27 46.60 -25.30
C VAL A 326 -17.52 45.22 -24.69
N GLU A 327 -18.56 44.52 -25.16
CA GLU A 327 -18.93 43.22 -24.59
C GLU A 327 -17.84 42.14 -24.79
N ASP A 328 -17.02 42.26 -25.83
CA ASP A 328 -15.84 41.40 -26.06
C ASP A 328 -14.83 41.40 -24.89
N LEU A 329 -14.76 42.48 -24.11
CA LEU A 329 -13.92 42.57 -22.91
C LEU A 329 -14.72 42.48 -21.60
N ARG A 330 -15.93 43.05 -21.55
CA ARG A 330 -16.77 43.09 -20.33
C ARG A 330 -17.49 41.77 -20.05
N ASP A 331 -17.82 41.00 -21.09
CA ASP A 331 -18.63 39.77 -20.98
C ASP A 331 -17.97 38.55 -21.66
N PHE A 332 -17.12 38.76 -22.67
CA PHE A 332 -16.52 37.69 -23.46
C PHE A 332 -14.97 37.59 -23.40
N MET A 333 -14.29 38.30 -22.51
CA MET A 333 -12.83 38.21 -22.36
C MET A 333 -12.41 36.76 -22.04
N TYR A 334 -11.28 36.30 -22.58
CA TYR A 334 -10.81 34.93 -22.37
C TYR A 334 -10.61 34.61 -20.88
N GLY A 335 -11.40 33.64 -20.38
CA GLY A 335 -11.34 33.22 -18.99
C GLY A 335 -10.06 32.43 -18.68
N PRO A 336 -9.28 32.79 -17.65
CA PRO A 336 -8.01 32.13 -17.36
C PRO A 336 -8.17 30.76 -16.68
N MET A 337 -9.37 30.43 -16.20
CA MET A 337 -9.62 29.21 -15.43
C MET A 337 -11.10 28.80 -15.45
N ARG A 338 -11.40 27.50 -15.67
CA ARG A 338 -12.73 26.83 -15.69
C ARG A 338 -13.78 27.36 -16.69
N PHE A 339 -13.90 28.66 -16.89
CA PHE A 339 -14.77 29.30 -17.87
C PHE A 339 -13.96 29.73 -19.08
N THR A 340 -14.53 29.64 -20.28
CA THR A 340 -13.91 30.16 -21.53
C THR A 340 -14.05 31.68 -21.68
N ARG A 341 -14.89 32.29 -20.84
CA ARG A 341 -15.30 33.70 -20.85
C ARG A 341 -15.30 34.27 -19.43
N SER A 342 -14.97 35.54 -19.29
CA SER A 342 -14.88 36.28 -18.02
C SER A 342 -15.08 37.78 -18.28
N ASP A 343 -15.19 38.54 -17.19
CA ASP A 343 -15.38 40.00 -17.19
C ASP A 343 -14.05 40.71 -16.86
N LEU A 344 -13.46 41.44 -17.82
CA LEU A 344 -12.18 42.13 -17.65
C LEU A 344 -12.28 43.35 -16.72
N VAL A 345 -13.42 44.01 -16.67
CA VAL A 345 -13.68 45.18 -15.82
C VAL A 345 -13.79 44.75 -14.36
N ALA A 346 -14.63 43.75 -14.08
CA ALA A 346 -14.74 43.13 -12.77
C ALA A 346 -13.40 42.50 -12.32
N SER A 347 -12.66 41.86 -13.23
CA SER A 347 -11.32 41.33 -12.94
C SER A 347 -10.29 42.43 -12.64
N THR A 348 -10.42 43.62 -13.24
CA THR A 348 -9.54 44.76 -12.98
C THR A 348 -9.87 45.43 -11.64
N ILE A 349 -11.15 45.59 -11.31
CA ILE A 349 -11.60 46.00 -9.95
C ILE A 349 -11.07 45.01 -8.91
N GLN A 350 -11.21 43.71 -9.15
CA GLN A 350 -10.76 42.65 -8.26
C GLN A 350 -9.22 42.61 -8.10
N ARG A 351 -8.45 42.94 -9.15
CA ARG A 351 -6.98 43.11 -9.05
C ARG A 351 -6.60 44.38 -8.29
N GLY A 352 -7.39 45.46 -8.37
CA GLY A 352 -7.22 46.64 -7.52
C GLY A 352 -7.37 46.33 -6.03
N ARG A 353 -8.34 45.47 -5.68
CA ARG A 353 -8.51 44.96 -4.30
C ARG A 353 -7.35 44.05 -3.90
N ASP A 354 -6.90 43.16 -4.78
CA ASP A 354 -5.76 42.24 -4.56
C ASP A 354 -4.46 42.99 -4.23
N PHE A 355 -4.20 44.12 -4.90
CA PHE A 355 -3.10 45.03 -4.59
C PHE A 355 -3.33 45.93 -3.37
N GLY A 356 -4.52 45.91 -2.76
CA GLY A 356 -4.85 46.81 -1.65
C GLY A 356 -4.75 48.28 -2.05
N LEU A 357 -5.32 48.66 -3.20
CA LEU A 357 -5.39 50.05 -3.64
C LEU A 357 -6.26 50.89 -2.69
N ARG A 358 -5.90 52.17 -2.57
CA ARG A 358 -6.61 53.17 -1.77
C ARG A 358 -7.85 53.70 -2.49
N SER A 359 -8.68 54.45 -1.77
CA SER A 359 -9.84 55.11 -2.38
C SER A 359 -9.41 56.15 -3.42
N TYR A 360 -10.31 56.36 -4.37
CA TYR A 360 -10.24 57.44 -5.35
C TYR A 360 -9.89 58.80 -4.73
N THR A 361 -10.57 59.17 -3.62
CA THR A 361 -10.34 60.45 -2.92
C THR A 361 -8.99 60.53 -2.21
N GLU A 362 -8.48 59.42 -1.65
CA GLU A 362 -7.14 59.38 -1.03
C GLU A 362 -6.04 59.54 -2.08
N VAL A 363 -6.18 58.91 -3.24
CA VAL A 363 -5.19 58.97 -4.33
C VAL A 363 -5.18 60.36 -4.98
N ARG A 364 -6.35 60.97 -5.27
CA ARG A 364 -6.42 62.38 -5.71
C ARG A 364 -5.72 63.32 -4.72
N LYS A 365 -5.95 63.14 -3.42
CA LYS A 365 -5.29 63.93 -2.37
C LYS A 365 -3.76 63.75 -2.36
N ALA A 366 -3.27 62.52 -2.55
CA ALA A 366 -1.82 62.25 -2.61
C ALA A 366 -1.14 62.89 -3.84
N LEU A 367 -1.88 63.04 -4.94
CA LEU A 367 -1.45 63.70 -6.18
C LEU A 367 -1.66 65.23 -6.16
N ASN A 368 -2.10 65.81 -5.03
CA ASN A 368 -2.45 67.23 -4.87
C ASN A 368 -3.58 67.72 -5.81
N LEU A 369 -4.42 66.81 -6.33
CA LEU A 369 -5.55 67.15 -7.20
C LEU A 369 -6.73 67.74 -6.39
N PRO A 370 -7.61 68.55 -7.02
CA PRO A 370 -8.78 69.13 -6.35
C PRO A 370 -9.67 68.08 -5.65
N PRO A 371 -10.07 68.30 -4.39
CA PRO A 371 -10.86 67.34 -3.62
C PRO A 371 -12.32 67.31 -4.06
N VAL A 372 -12.78 66.11 -4.43
CA VAL A 372 -14.16 65.79 -4.83
C VAL A 372 -14.95 65.37 -3.57
N LYS A 373 -16.17 65.90 -3.36
CA LYS A 373 -16.91 65.72 -2.09
C LYS A 373 -18.20 64.93 -2.23
N ALA A 374 -18.84 65.00 -3.40
CA ALA A 374 -20.04 64.25 -3.76
C ALA A 374 -19.84 63.53 -5.11
N PHE A 375 -20.69 62.57 -5.47
CA PHE A 375 -20.52 61.80 -6.73
C PHE A 375 -20.79 62.69 -7.97
N GLU A 376 -21.66 63.66 -7.79
CA GLU A 376 -22.05 64.74 -8.69
C GLU A 376 -20.86 65.66 -9.04
N ASP A 377 -19.90 65.80 -8.12
CA ASP A 377 -18.67 66.59 -8.31
C ASP A 377 -17.62 65.87 -9.19
N ILE A 378 -17.73 64.55 -9.42
CA ILE A 378 -16.72 63.77 -10.15
C ILE A 378 -16.61 64.26 -11.61
N HIS A 379 -17.76 64.51 -12.23
CA HIS A 379 -17.86 64.84 -13.66
C HIS A 379 -19.17 65.61 -13.93
N PRO A 380 -19.14 66.96 -13.94
CA PRO A 380 -20.35 67.79 -14.07
C PRO A 380 -21.14 67.60 -15.37
N GLU A 381 -20.48 67.25 -16.47
CA GLU A 381 -21.10 67.06 -17.79
C GLU A 381 -21.78 65.69 -17.90
N LEU A 382 -21.18 64.63 -17.34
CA LEU A 382 -21.85 63.34 -17.10
C LEU A 382 -23.04 63.48 -16.15
N ASN A 383 -22.92 64.28 -15.07
CA ASN A 383 -24.05 64.58 -14.19
C ASN A 383 -25.18 65.34 -14.92
N SER A 384 -24.84 66.17 -15.91
CA SER A 384 -25.82 66.91 -16.72
C SER A 384 -26.49 66.05 -17.79
N THR A 385 -25.87 64.96 -18.23
CA THR A 385 -26.32 64.12 -19.36
C THR A 385 -26.89 62.76 -18.93
N ASN A 386 -26.37 62.17 -17.85
CA ASN A 386 -26.79 60.89 -17.29
C ASN A 386 -26.60 60.84 -15.75
N PRO A 387 -27.32 61.68 -14.97
CA PRO A 387 -27.21 61.69 -13.51
C PRO A 387 -27.54 60.32 -12.89
N GLN A 388 -28.45 59.56 -13.51
CA GLN A 388 -28.85 58.23 -13.05
C GLN A 388 -27.67 57.26 -12.94
N LEU A 389 -26.61 57.39 -13.76
CA LEU A 389 -25.42 56.55 -13.62
C LEU A 389 -24.69 56.85 -12.30
N LEU A 390 -24.53 58.13 -11.95
CA LEU A 390 -23.91 58.56 -10.70
C LEU A 390 -24.77 58.19 -9.50
N ASP A 391 -26.09 58.40 -9.56
CA ASP A 391 -27.06 57.98 -8.52
C ASP A 391 -26.94 56.49 -8.18
N ASN A 392 -27.00 55.63 -9.21
CA ASN A 392 -26.92 54.18 -9.03
C ASN A 392 -25.54 53.73 -8.51
N ILE A 393 -24.44 54.40 -8.89
CA ILE A 393 -23.10 54.10 -8.37
C ILE A 393 -22.96 54.58 -6.92
N ALA A 394 -23.53 55.74 -6.58
CA ALA A 394 -23.62 56.23 -5.20
C ALA A 394 -24.41 55.24 -4.32
N GLU A 395 -25.51 54.67 -4.80
CA GLU A 395 -26.25 53.59 -4.10
C GLU A 395 -25.33 52.39 -3.78
N LEU A 396 -24.53 51.93 -4.76
CA LEU A 396 -23.61 50.80 -4.58
C LEU A 396 -22.52 51.04 -3.51
N TYR A 397 -22.14 52.30 -3.28
CA TYR A 397 -21.18 52.70 -2.24
C TYR A 397 -21.86 53.24 -0.96
N GLY A 398 -23.20 53.25 -0.91
CA GLY A 398 -23.98 53.73 0.24
C GLY A 398 -23.89 55.24 0.47
N GLY A 399 -23.81 56.03 -0.61
CA GLY A 399 -23.69 57.49 -0.60
C GLY A 399 -22.31 58.02 -0.18
N ASP A 400 -21.34 57.14 0.06
CA ASP A 400 -20.04 57.52 0.63
C ASP A 400 -18.90 57.47 -0.39
N ILE A 401 -18.53 58.65 -0.91
CA ILE A 401 -17.46 58.80 -1.90
C ILE A 401 -16.08 58.37 -1.37
N SER A 402 -15.85 58.34 -0.05
CA SER A 402 -14.59 57.82 0.52
C SER A 402 -14.42 56.31 0.32
N LYS A 403 -15.50 55.59 -0.02
CA LYS A 403 -15.45 54.17 -0.40
C LYS A 403 -15.18 53.95 -1.90
N LEU A 404 -15.30 54.97 -2.75
CA LEU A 404 -15.12 54.84 -4.20
C LEU A 404 -13.71 54.33 -4.52
N GLU A 405 -13.62 53.29 -5.33
CA GLU A 405 -12.36 52.63 -5.69
C GLU A 405 -11.67 53.38 -6.84
N LEU A 406 -10.33 53.42 -6.83
CA LEU A 406 -9.54 54.21 -7.78
C LEU A 406 -9.92 53.96 -9.25
N PHE A 407 -10.08 52.69 -9.66
CA PHE A 407 -10.35 52.36 -11.05
C PHE A 407 -11.75 52.80 -11.52
N PRO A 408 -12.86 52.46 -10.81
CA PRO A 408 -14.18 53.06 -11.06
C PRO A 408 -14.20 54.59 -11.03
N GLY A 409 -13.50 55.22 -10.09
CA GLY A 409 -13.47 56.68 -10.00
C GLY A 409 -12.79 57.36 -11.19
N GLY A 410 -11.62 56.86 -11.62
CA GLY A 410 -10.94 57.39 -12.81
C GLY A 410 -11.65 57.09 -14.13
N MET A 411 -12.46 56.03 -14.19
CA MET A 411 -13.40 55.77 -15.31
C MET A 411 -14.63 56.68 -15.32
N LEU A 412 -14.95 57.38 -14.22
CA LEU A 412 -16.03 58.37 -14.19
C LEU A 412 -15.53 59.79 -14.48
N GLU A 413 -14.23 60.07 -14.25
CA GLU A 413 -13.56 61.33 -14.62
C GLU A 413 -13.30 61.49 -16.12
N SER A 414 -13.43 60.45 -16.94
CA SER A 414 -13.13 60.53 -18.37
C SER A 414 -14.19 61.32 -19.14
N PHE A 415 -13.73 62.28 -19.92
CA PHE A 415 -14.52 63.03 -20.90
C PHE A 415 -13.66 63.27 -22.13
N ASP A 416 -13.97 62.57 -23.22
CA ASP A 416 -13.24 62.67 -24.50
C ASP A 416 -11.71 62.61 -24.33
N GLY A 417 -11.27 61.77 -23.38
CA GLY A 417 -9.89 61.62 -22.93
C GLY A 417 -9.76 61.07 -21.50
N LEU A 418 -8.51 60.90 -21.06
CA LEU A 418 -8.17 60.46 -19.71
C LEU A 418 -8.58 61.47 -18.63
N GLY A 419 -9.26 60.99 -17.58
CA GLY A 419 -9.58 61.78 -16.40
C GLY A 419 -8.34 62.25 -15.63
N PRO A 420 -8.35 63.44 -14.99
CA PRO A 420 -7.18 64.04 -14.33
C PRO A 420 -6.41 63.12 -13.37
N VAL A 421 -7.09 62.23 -12.63
CA VAL A 421 -6.41 61.29 -11.71
C VAL A 421 -5.58 60.25 -12.46
N PHE A 422 -6.04 59.75 -13.59
CA PHE A 422 -5.28 58.79 -14.41
C PHE A 422 -4.16 59.49 -15.18
N SER A 423 -4.41 60.68 -15.75
CA SER A 423 -3.39 61.48 -16.42
C SER A 423 -2.21 61.80 -15.49
N ALA A 424 -2.47 62.23 -14.25
CA ALA A 424 -1.44 62.51 -13.26
C ALA A 424 -0.61 61.26 -12.87
N ILE A 425 -1.27 60.11 -12.67
CA ILE A 425 -0.59 58.83 -12.34
C ILE A 425 0.30 58.35 -13.50
N ILE A 426 -0.19 58.48 -14.74
CA ILE A 426 0.54 58.06 -15.94
C ILE A 426 1.75 58.97 -16.16
N LEU A 427 1.58 60.28 -16.03
CA LEU A 427 2.65 61.26 -16.19
C LEU A 427 3.76 61.09 -15.13
N ASP A 428 3.43 60.93 -13.85
CA ASP A 428 4.39 60.58 -12.79
C ASP A 428 5.20 59.32 -13.13
N GLN A 429 4.52 58.25 -13.56
CA GLN A 429 5.21 56.98 -13.79
C GLN A 429 6.16 57.04 -14.99
N PHE A 430 5.77 57.69 -16.09
CA PHE A 430 6.65 57.88 -17.24
C PHE A 430 7.79 58.85 -16.95
N GLU A 431 7.55 59.91 -16.17
CA GLU A 431 8.63 60.80 -15.73
C GLU A 431 9.65 60.07 -14.84
N ARG A 432 9.19 59.29 -13.85
CA ARG A 432 10.08 58.53 -12.96
C ARG A 432 10.87 57.46 -13.72
N ILE A 433 10.29 56.81 -14.72
CA ILE A 433 11.01 55.89 -15.61
C ILE A 433 12.10 56.64 -16.38
N ARG A 434 11.75 57.72 -17.10
CA ARG A 434 12.70 58.52 -17.90
C ARG A 434 13.84 59.09 -17.08
N ASN A 435 13.51 59.73 -15.96
CA ASN A 435 14.48 60.42 -15.11
C ASN A 435 15.33 59.42 -14.29
N GLY A 436 14.79 58.24 -13.97
CA GLY A 436 15.44 57.18 -13.19
C GLY A 436 16.24 56.14 -13.99
N ASP A 437 16.14 56.11 -15.33
CA ASP A 437 16.87 55.19 -16.20
C ASP A 437 18.25 55.76 -16.61
N ARG A 438 19.33 55.09 -16.21
CA ARG A 438 20.71 55.42 -16.58
C ARG A 438 20.98 55.22 -18.07
N PHE A 439 20.29 54.27 -18.69
CA PHE A 439 20.41 53.90 -20.10
C PHE A 439 19.35 54.59 -20.99
N TRP A 440 18.65 55.61 -20.47
CA TRP A 440 17.85 56.52 -21.29
C TRP A 440 18.69 57.12 -22.43
N PHE A 441 18.17 57.15 -23.65
CA PHE A 441 18.97 57.51 -24.83
C PHE A 441 19.47 58.96 -24.84
N GLU A 442 18.75 59.90 -24.21
CA GLU A 442 19.17 61.31 -24.08
C GLU A 442 20.22 61.52 -22.97
N ASN A 443 20.55 60.50 -22.17
CA ASN A 443 21.54 60.60 -21.08
C ASN A 443 22.98 60.50 -21.59
N LYS A 444 23.55 61.63 -22.03
CA LYS A 444 24.94 61.74 -22.51
C LYS A 444 26.02 61.16 -21.56
N GLN A 445 25.73 60.96 -20.27
CA GLN A 445 26.67 60.37 -19.30
C GLN A 445 26.88 58.86 -19.49
N ASN A 446 26.03 58.15 -20.24
CA ASN A 446 26.14 56.70 -20.43
C ASN A 446 27.00 56.28 -21.64
N GLY A 447 27.31 57.22 -22.55
CA GLY A 447 28.12 56.97 -23.74
C GLY A 447 27.49 56.06 -24.80
N LEU A 448 26.16 55.84 -24.76
CA LEU A 448 25.46 55.01 -25.75
C LEU A 448 25.42 55.65 -27.15
N PHE A 449 25.28 56.98 -27.21
CA PHE A 449 25.04 57.74 -28.44
C PHE A 449 25.76 59.10 -28.41
N THR A 450 26.10 59.58 -29.60
CA THR A 450 26.52 60.97 -29.88
C THR A 450 25.32 61.90 -30.05
N ASP A 451 25.55 63.22 -30.01
CA ASP A 451 24.49 64.22 -30.19
C ASP A 451 23.77 64.10 -31.55
N GLU A 452 24.51 63.79 -32.62
CA GLU A 452 23.95 63.53 -33.96
C GLU A 452 23.11 62.25 -34.03
N GLU A 453 23.51 61.19 -33.30
CA GLU A 453 22.69 59.98 -33.16
C GLU A 453 21.41 60.27 -32.36
N ILE A 454 21.49 61.05 -31.28
CA ILE A 454 20.32 61.44 -30.47
C ILE A 454 19.34 62.26 -31.32
N GLU A 455 19.80 63.28 -32.04
CA GLU A 455 18.94 64.07 -32.94
C GLU A 455 18.30 63.20 -34.03
N ARG A 456 19.08 62.29 -34.63
CA ARG A 456 18.56 61.29 -35.59
C ARG A 456 17.47 60.42 -34.98
N ILE A 457 17.64 59.93 -33.76
CA ILE A 457 16.67 59.10 -33.03
C ILE A 457 15.40 59.91 -32.68
N ARG A 458 15.54 61.17 -32.24
CA ARG A 458 14.38 62.05 -31.94
C ARG A 458 13.46 62.24 -33.15
N ASN A 459 14.03 62.24 -34.35
CA ASN A 459 13.32 62.40 -35.62
C ASN A 459 12.68 61.11 -36.16
N VAL A 460 12.88 59.93 -35.55
CA VAL A 460 12.22 58.67 -35.97
C VAL A 460 10.83 58.55 -35.32
N THR A 461 9.80 58.48 -36.15
CA THR A 461 8.39 58.26 -35.76
C THR A 461 7.98 56.80 -35.96
N PHE A 462 6.82 56.39 -35.43
CA PHE A 462 6.35 55.00 -35.64
C PHE A 462 5.98 54.69 -37.10
N HIS A 463 5.61 55.71 -37.89
CA HIS A 463 5.46 55.60 -39.34
C HIS A 463 6.73 55.04 -40.02
N ASP A 464 7.89 55.58 -39.64
CA ASP A 464 9.17 55.25 -40.30
C ASP A 464 9.63 53.83 -39.94
N VAL A 465 9.30 53.37 -38.72
CA VAL A 465 9.48 51.98 -38.29
C VAL A 465 8.60 51.04 -39.13
N LEU A 466 7.34 51.40 -39.36
CA LEU A 466 6.39 50.56 -40.13
C LEU A 466 6.78 50.46 -41.61
N ILE A 467 7.16 51.57 -42.25
CA ILE A 467 7.67 51.58 -43.64
C ILE A 467 8.96 50.76 -43.76
N ALA A 468 9.83 50.75 -42.74
CA ALA A 468 11.06 49.96 -42.75
C ALA A 468 10.86 48.43 -42.62
N VAL A 469 9.70 47.95 -42.17
CA VAL A 469 9.48 46.52 -41.85
C VAL A 469 8.28 45.87 -42.52
N THR A 470 7.50 46.62 -43.31
CA THR A 470 6.33 46.12 -44.05
C THR A 470 6.51 46.37 -45.55
N SER A 471 5.64 45.80 -46.39
CA SER A 471 5.63 46.09 -47.84
C SER A 471 4.78 47.32 -48.22
N ALA A 472 4.73 48.36 -47.37
CA ALA A 472 3.92 49.56 -47.58
C ALA A 472 4.72 50.71 -48.20
N GLU A 473 4.10 51.47 -49.10
CA GLU A 473 4.67 52.73 -49.60
C GLU A 473 4.29 53.91 -48.68
N THR A 474 5.06 55.01 -48.75
CA THR A 474 4.86 56.21 -47.89
C THR A 474 3.56 56.97 -48.14
N SER A 475 2.78 56.58 -49.15
CA SER A 475 1.42 57.05 -49.43
C SER A 475 0.32 56.11 -48.92
N ASP A 476 0.64 54.87 -48.57
CA ASP A 476 -0.36 53.87 -48.15
C ASP A 476 -0.80 54.04 -46.69
N ILE A 477 -0.01 54.72 -45.85
CA ILE A 477 -0.26 54.91 -44.42
C ILE A 477 0.00 56.36 -44.03
N GLN A 478 -0.77 56.90 -43.08
CA GLN A 478 -0.66 58.31 -42.69
C GLN A 478 0.55 58.58 -41.80
N HIS A 479 1.16 59.76 -41.93
CA HIS A 479 2.41 60.11 -41.24
C HIS A 479 2.33 60.05 -39.70
N ASN A 480 1.18 60.37 -39.09
CA ASN A 480 0.93 60.08 -37.68
C ASN A 480 -0.03 58.90 -37.56
N VAL A 481 0.54 57.71 -37.42
CA VAL A 481 -0.19 56.42 -37.39
C VAL A 481 -1.07 56.23 -36.16
N PHE A 482 -0.94 57.08 -35.14
CA PHE A 482 -1.77 57.08 -33.93
C PHE A 482 -3.11 57.83 -34.10
N PHE A 483 -3.31 58.54 -35.21
CA PHE A 483 -4.53 59.32 -35.51
C PHE A 483 -5.00 59.16 -36.97
N TRP A 484 -6.30 59.30 -37.26
CA TRP A 484 -6.82 59.02 -38.61
C TRP A 484 -8.02 59.88 -39.07
N LYS A 485 -8.32 59.89 -40.38
CA LYS A 485 -9.37 60.69 -41.03
C LYS A 485 -10.02 59.95 -42.22
N ASP A 486 -11.35 59.80 -42.16
CA ASP A 486 -12.36 59.53 -43.22
C ASP A 486 -12.25 58.28 -44.17
N VAL A 487 -13.17 57.30 -44.02
CA VAL A 487 -13.56 56.31 -45.08
C VAL A 487 -15.08 56.00 -45.06
N SER A 488 -15.60 55.52 -46.19
CA SER A 488 -17.01 55.29 -46.52
C SER A 488 -17.59 53.89 -46.19
N PHE A 489 -18.93 53.81 -46.19
CA PHE A 489 -19.83 52.77 -45.68
C PHE A 489 -19.78 51.37 -46.33
N LEU A 490 -19.17 51.20 -47.51
CA LEU A 490 -19.39 50.02 -48.38
C LEU A 490 -18.81 48.68 -47.87
N VAL A 491 -17.86 48.71 -46.92
CA VAL A 491 -17.10 47.52 -46.48
C VAL A 491 -17.95 46.55 -45.64
N ALA A 492 -18.82 47.07 -44.77
CA ALA A 492 -19.44 46.30 -43.69
C ALA A 492 -20.31 45.12 -44.18
N CYS A 493 -20.92 45.24 -45.37
CA CYS A 493 -21.88 44.27 -45.89
C CYS A 493 -21.25 42.94 -46.34
N MET A 494 -19.95 42.90 -46.66
CA MET A 494 -19.36 41.74 -47.34
C MET A 494 -18.95 40.59 -46.38
N VAL A 495 -18.80 40.90 -45.08
CA VAL A 495 -18.26 39.98 -44.06
C VAL A 495 -19.24 38.88 -43.65
N ALA A 496 -20.54 39.16 -43.66
CA ALA A 496 -21.56 38.32 -43.02
C ALA A 496 -21.78 36.93 -43.65
N TYR A 497 -21.24 36.67 -44.85
CA TYR A 497 -21.65 35.53 -45.68
C TYR A 497 -20.92 34.20 -45.41
N LEU A 498 -19.67 34.22 -44.91
CA LEU A 498 -18.74 33.09 -45.11
C LEU A 498 -18.64 32.04 -43.97
N ARG A 499 -19.14 32.31 -42.76
CA ARG A 499 -18.84 31.47 -41.57
C ARG A 499 -19.61 30.13 -41.46
N THR A 500 -20.65 29.87 -42.25
CA THR A 500 -21.64 28.80 -41.97
C THR A 500 -21.24 27.37 -42.41
N TYR A 501 -20.14 27.17 -43.17
CA TYR A 501 -19.96 25.95 -43.96
C TYR A 501 -19.28 24.73 -43.27
N ARG A 502 -18.37 24.91 -42.30
CA ARG A 502 -17.31 23.92 -42.02
C ARG A 502 -17.52 22.90 -40.87
N TYR A 503 -18.68 22.80 -40.23
CA TYR A 503 -18.84 22.01 -38.98
C TYR A 503 -19.16 20.49 -39.13
N ARG A 504 -19.45 19.96 -40.33
CA ARG A 504 -20.26 18.73 -40.48
C ARG A 504 -19.57 17.34 -40.61
N LYS A 505 -18.27 17.16 -40.32
CA LYS A 505 -17.54 15.92 -40.75
C LYS A 505 -16.62 15.25 -39.70
N PHE A 506 -17.16 14.61 -38.64
CA PHE A 506 -16.31 13.83 -37.69
C PHE A 506 -17.01 12.73 -36.82
N GLN A 507 -17.52 11.61 -37.36
CA GLN A 507 -17.93 10.42 -36.52
C GLN A 507 -17.93 9.06 -37.26
N ARG A 508 -17.89 7.96 -36.45
CA ARG A 508 -17.90 6.49 -36.76
C ARG A 508 -16.50 5.91 -37.12
N LYS A 509 -16.07 4.68 -36.74
CA LYS A 509 -16.71 3.37 -36.37
C LYS A 509 -15.93 2.59 -35.24
N ARG A 510 -16.30 1.35 -34.85
CA ARG A 510 -15.70 0.52 -33.74
C ARG A 510 -15.48 -1.00 -34.04
N LYS A 511 -14.40 -1.57 -33.46
CA LYS A 511 -14.04 -2.95 -32.97
C LYS A 511 -14.69 -4.29 -33.46
N ALA A 512 -13.81 -5.30 -33.63
CA ALA A 512 -13.90 -6.77 -33.38
C ALA A 512 -12.45 -7.28 -33.01
N GLY A 513 -12.03 -8.55 -32.77
CA GLY A 513 -12.59 -9.93 -32.67
C GLY A 513 -11.49 -10.91 -32.12
N ASP A 514 -11.72 -12.23 -31.94
CA ASP A 514 -10.79 -13.19 -31.23
C ASP A 514 -11.06 -14.72 -31.47
N ARG A 515 -10.06 -15.65 -31.30
CA ARG A 515 -10.10 -17.07 -30.78
C ARG A 515 -8.88 -18.01 -31.10
N THR A 516 -8.82 -19.19 -30.44
CA THR A 516 -7.72 -20.23 -30.42
C THR A 516 -8.21 -21.71 -30.36
N GLU A 517 -7.28 -22.71 -30.36
CA GLU A 517 -7.48 -24.19 -30.54
C GLU A 517 -7.02 -25.11 -29.35
N GLU A 518 -7.09 -26.46 -29.49
CA GLU A 518 -7.10 -27.50 -28.41
C GLU A 518 -6.56 -28.91 -28.85
N PRO A 519 -5.96 -29.76 -27.98
CA PRO A 519 -5.78 -31.21 -28.26
C PRO A 519 -5.84 -32.25 -27.08
N ALA A 520 -6.31 -33.48 -27.43
CA ALA A 520 -5.94 -34.88 -27.03
C ALA A 520 -5.17 -35.27 -25.73
N VAL A 521 -5.22 -36.50 -25.16
CA VAL A 521 -6.08 -37.72 -25.26
C VAL A 521 -5.89 -38.57 -23.98
N GLY A 522 -6.85 -39.43 -23.64
CA GLY A 522 -6.92 -40.21 -22.39
C GLY A 522 -8.00 -39.66 -21.47
N ILE A 523 -8.58 -40.50 -20.59
CA ILE A 523 -9.55 -40.02 -19.59
C ILE A 523 -8.80 -39.46 -18.38
N THR A 524 -8.11 -38.35 -18.63
CA THR A 524 -7.59 -37.45 -17.61
C THR A 524 -8.75 -36.92 -16.77
N ALA A 525 -8.67 -37.15 -15.46
CA ALA A 525 -9.63 -36.64 -14.50
C ALA A 525 -8.91 -35.88 -13.38
N CYS A 526 -9.68 -35.17 -12.57
CA CYS A 526 -9.20 -34.42 -11.44
C CYS A 526 -10.06 -34.76 -10.20
N GLU A 527 -9.48 -35.45 -9.23
CA GLU A 527 -10.15 -35.77 -7.97
C GLU A 527 -10.32 -34.49 -7.13
N TRP A 528 -11.53 -34.30 -6.59
CA TRP A 528 -11.81 -33.26 -5.62
C TRP A 528 -11.80 -33.81 -4.19
N GLN A 529 -10.77 -33.47 -3.43
CA GLN A 529 -10.59 -33.89 -2.03
C GLN A 529 -11.18 -32.89 -1.00
N GLY A 530 -12.05 -31.97 -1.43
CA GLY A 530 -12.68 -30.95 -0.59
C GLY A 530 -12.20 -29.52 -0.85
N HIS A 531 -13.04 -28.52 -0.54
CA HIS A 531 -12.85 -27.09 -0.90
C HIS A 531 -11.55 -26.39 -0.45
N LYS A 532 -10.73 -27.01 0.42
CA LYS A 532 -9.44 -26.44 0.87
C LYS A 532 -8.24 -26.94 0.07
N LYS A 533 -8.39 -28.07 -0.63
CA LYS A 533 -7.33 -28.72 -1.40
C LYS A 533 -7.43 -28.32 -2.88
N PRO A 534 -6.32 -28.28 -3.62
CA PRO A 534 -6.38 -28.23 -5.08
C PRO A 534 -7.04 -29.50 -5.62
N LEU A 535 -7.54 -29.42 -6.85
CA LEU A 535 -7.90 -30.61 -7.62
C LEU A 535 -6.64 -31.45 -7.88
N HIS A 536 -6.71 -32.77 -7.64
CA HIS A 536 -5.57 -33.66 -7.82
C HIS A 536 -5.70 -34.41 -9.17
N PRO A 537 -4.78 -34.22 -10.13
CA PRO A 537 -4.88 -34.85 -11.45
C PRO A 537 -4.58 -36.35 -11.37
N VAL A 538 -5.55 -37.18 -11.75
CA VAL A 538 -5.50 -38.65 -11.65
C VAL A 538 -5.84 -39.29 -13.00
N SER A 539 -5.24 -40.46 -13.26
CA SER A 539 -5.78 -41.43 -14.22
C SER A 539 -6.69 -42.41 -13.47
N VAL A 540 -7.81 -42.77 -14.09
CA VAL A 540 -8.83 -43.61 -13.46
C VAL A 540 -9.08 -44.83 -14.34
N GLU A 541 -8.87 -46.00 -13.79
CA GLU A 541 -8.95 -47.29 -14.48
C GLU A 541 -9.83 -48.26 -13.66
N LEU A 542 -10.37 -49.28 -14.32
CA LEU A 542 -11.32 -50.23 -13.73
C LEU A 542 -10.80 -51.65 -13.96
N ASP A 543 -10.49 -52.34 -12.87
CA ASP A 543 -9.89 -53.68 -12.83
C ASP A 543 -10.90 -54.78 -13.21
N GLU A 544 -10.42 -55.93 -13.68
CA GLU A 544 -11.24 -57.08 -14.15
C GLU A 544 -12.19 -57.66 -13.08
N LYS A 545 -12.06 -57.22 -11.82
CA LYS A 545 -12.85 -57.61 -10.66
C LYS A 545 -13.92 -56.57 -10.25
N GLY A 546 -14.10 -55.49 -11.02
CA GLY A 546 -15.01 -54.40 -10.64
C GLY A 546 -14.46 -53.45 -9.60
N THR A 547 -13.13 -53.43 -9.41
CA THR A 547 -12.45 -52.49 -8.52
C THR A 547 -12.03 -51.25 -9.29
N LEU A 548 -12.58 -50.09 -8.95
CA LEU A 548 -12.18 -48.81 -9.54
C LEU A 548 -10.91 -48.30 -8.86
N GLN A 549 -9.84 -48.08 -9.62
CA GLN A 549 -8.54 -47.66 -9.11
C GLN A 549 -8.16 -46.25 -9.61
N LEU A 550 -7.68 -45.41 -8.70
CA LEU A 550 -7.19 -44.07 -8.98
C LEU A 550 -5.67 -44.05 -8.89
N PHE A 551 -5.02 -43.82 -10.02
CA PHE A 551 -3.57 -43.72 -10.11
C PHE A 551 -3.13 -42.25 -10.12
N ASP A 552 -2.08 -41.96 -9.36
CA ASP A 552 -1.32 -40.73 -9.50
C ASP A 552 -0.44 -40.77 -10.77
N ARG A 553 0.08 -39.61 -11.18
CA ARG A 553 1.05 -39.46 -12.28
C ARG A 553 2.32 -40.31 -12.14
N SER A 554 2.65 -40.74 -10.92
CA SER A 554 3.74 -41.68 -10.61
C SER A 554 3.41 -43.16 -10.89
N GLY A 555 2.15 -43.49 -11.21
CA GLY A 555 1.67 -44.86 -11.36
C GLY A 555 1.33 -45.56 -10.03
N SER A 556 1.43 -44.89 -8.88
CA SER A 556 0.98 -45.45 -7.60
C SER A 556 -0.55 -45.36 -7.44
N PRO A 557 -1.26 -46.43 -7.06
CA PRO A 557 -2.67 -46.36 -6.71
C PRO A 557 -2.85 -45.58 -5.40
N GLN A 558 -3.56 -44.45 -5.44
CA GLN A 558 -3.90 -43.67 -4.23
C GLN A 558 -5.18 -44.13 -3.56
N ARG A 559 -6.12 -44.72 -4.33
CA ARG A 559 -7.39 -45.23 -3.84
C ARG A 559 -7.88 -46.37 -4.73
N SER A 560 -8.39 -47.42 -4.11
CA SER A 560 -9.10 -48.52 -4.77
C SER A 560 -10.49 -48.65 -4.14
N LEU A 561 -11.52 -48.80 -4.96
CA LEU A 561 -12.93 -48.88 -4.56
C LEU A 561 -13.55 -50.16 -5.11
N ASN A 562 -13.96 -51.07 -4.22
CA ASN A 562 -14.74 -52.25 -4.62
C ASN A 562 -16.21 -51.86 -4.80
N LEU A 563 -16.71 -51.98 -6.03
CA LEU A 563 -18.10 -51.62 -6.35
C LEU A 563 -19.08 -52.76 -6.02
N GLY A 564 -18.67 -54.02 -6.18
CA GLY A 564 -19.53 -55.21 -6.18
C GLY A 564 -20.30 -55.57 -4.89
N ASN A 565 -20.13 -54.85 -3.78
CA ASN A 565 -20.77 -55.15 -2.48
C ASN A 565 -22.03 -54.27 -2.21
N GLN A 566 -22.73 -53.80 -3.25
CA GLN A 566 -23.87 -52.88 -3.12
C GLN A 566 -25.04 -53.32 -4.04
N ASP A 567 -26.29 -53.17 -3.59
CA ASP A 567 -27.47 -53.51 -4.42
C ASP A 567 -27.66 -52.56 -5.61
N PHE A 568 -27.26 -51.30 -5.43
CA PHE A 568 -27.37 -50.23 -6.43
C PHE A 568 -26.20 -49.24 -6.31
N LEU A 569 -25.87 -48.58 -7.42
CA LEU A 569 -24.76 -47.62 -7.52
C LEU A 569 -25.27 -46.23 -7.90
N ASP A 570 -25.26 -45.28 -6.95
CA ASP A 570 -25.72 -43.90 -7.14
C ASP A 570 -24.62 -43.03 -7.80
N ILE A 571 -24.87 -42.57 -9.03
CA ILE A 571 -24.00 -41.65 -9.79
C ILE A 571 -24.70 -40.30 -9.95
N HIS A 572 -24.13 -39.25 -9.37
CA HIS A 572 -24.64 -37.88 -9.48
C HIS A 572 -23.82 -37.10 -10.52
N LEU A 573 -24.48 -36.47 -11.50
CA LEU A 573 -23.87 -35.72 -12.60
C LEU A 573 -24.19 -34.22 -12.51
N SER A 574 -23.22 -33.35 -12.81
CA SER A 574 -23.44 -31.90 -12.89
C SER A 574 -24.19 -31.51 -14.18
N ASN A 575 -25.31 -30.79 -14.08
CA ASN A 575 -26.06 -30.27 -15.22
C ASN A 575 -25.81 -28.78 -15.54
N ASP A 576 -24.95 -28.10 -14.78
CA ASP A 576 -24.45 -26.75 -15.08
C ASP A 576 -22.91 -26.73 -15.29
N ARG A 577 -22.34 -25.55 -15.50
CA ARG A 577 -20.88 -25.30 -15.59
C ARG A 577 -20.12 -26.20 -16.59
N HIS A 578 -20.64 -26.31 -17.81
CA HIS A 578 -20.11 -27.18 -18.87
C HIS A 578 -20.13 -28.69 -18.52
N GLN A 579 -20.93 -29.09 -17.53
CA GLN A 579 -21.21 -30.48 -17.19
C GLN A 579 -19.96 -31.33 -16.90
N LYS A 580 -18.93 -30.73 -16.30
CA LYS A 580 -17.61 -31.37 -16.14
C LYS A 580 -17.48 -32.29 -14.93
N ALA A 581 -18.39 -32.22 -13.96
CA ALA A 581 -18.28 -32.94 -12.70
C ALA A 581 -19.18 -34.20 -12.62
N LEU A 582 -18.66 -35.19 -11.90
CA LEU A 582 -19.31 -36.43 -11.52
C LEU A 582 -19.02 -36.70 -10.04
N MET A 583 -20.02 -37.19 -9.30
CA MET A 583 -19.85 -37.78 -7.99
C MET A 583 -20.33 -39.23 -8.03
N LEU A 584 -19.45 -40.15 -7.65
CA LEU A 584 -19.78 -41.52 -7.34
C LEU A 584 -20.00 -41.62 -5.83
N LYS A 585 -21.22 -41.98 -5.43
CA LYS A 585 -21.59 -42.08 -4.03
C LYS A 585 -21.15 -43.44 -3.49
N VAL A 586 -20.42 -43.48 -2.39
CA VAL A 586 -19.82 -44.73 -1.90
C VAL A 586 -20.45 -45.13 -0.56
N SER A 587 -21.34 -46.13 -0.58
CA SER A 587 -21.90 -46.69 0.64
C SER A 587 -20.80 -47.18 1.59
N LYS A 588 -21.02 -47.03 2.90
CA LYS A 588 -20.07 -47.27 3.99
C LYS A 588 -18.74 -46.46 3.98
N GLU A 589 -18.40 -45.69 2.94
CA GLU A 589 -17.09 -45.02 2.81
C GLU A 589 -17.18 -43.46 2.75
N TYR A 590 -16.29 -42.77 2.03
CA TYR A 590 -16.42 -41.35 1.66
C TYR A 590 -16.60 -41.22 0.15
N ASP A 591 -17.27 -40.18 -0.35
CA ASP A 591 -17.62 -40.11 -1.77
C ASP A 591 -16.39 -39.88 -2.66
N LEU A 592 -16.50 -40.23 -3.95
CA LEU A 592 -15.50 -39.92 -4.97
C LEU A 592 -16.06 -38.86 -5.92
N VAL A 593 -15.35 -37.74 -6.08
CA VAL A 593 -15.75 -36.64 -6.98
C VAL A 593 -14.66 -36.42 -8.03
N LEU A 594 -15.03 -36.51 -9.30
CA LEU A 594 -14.16 -36.37 -10.46
C LEU A 594 -14.59 -35.20 -11.34
N PHE A 595 -13.62 -34.40 -11.76
CA PHE A 595 -13.76 -33.38 -12.80
C PHE A 595 -13.06 -33.83 -14.08
N PHE A 596 -13.73 -33.71 -15.22
CA PHE A 596 -13.19 -34.03 -16.55
C PHE A 596 -12.97 -32.76 -17.36
N ASP A 597 -12.13 -32.83 -18.41
CA ASP A 597 -11.84 -31.65 -19.25
C ASP A 597 -13.08 -31.19 -20.03
N ASP A 598 -14.02 -32.07 -20.35
CA ASP A 598 -15.23 -31.81 -21.12
C ASP A 598 -16.36 -32.82 -20.82
N GLU A 599 -17.59 -32.48 -21.23
CA GLU A 599 -18.79 -33.29 -21.03
C GLU A 599 -18.71 -34.65 -21.74
N SER A 600 -18.06 -34.72 -22.91
CA SER A 600 -17.86 -35.95 -23.69
C SER A 600 -16.89 -36.91 -23.01
N LYS A 601 -15.79 -36.43 -22.42
CA LYS A 601 -14.92 -37.27 -21.55
C LYS A 601 -15.68 -37.80 -20.33
N ARG A 602 -16.49 -36.96 -19.67
CA ARG A 602 -17.36 -37.42 -18.55
C ARG A 602 -18.34 -38.51 -19.03
N ALA A 603 -19.01 -38.29 -20.16
CA ALA A 603 -19.98 -39.24 -20.70
C ALA A 603 -19.32 -40.56 -21.15
N ALA A 604 -18.10 -40.50 -21.71
CA ALA A 604 -17.29 -41.66 -22.02
C ALA A 604 -16.89 -42.44 -20.76
N PHE A 605 -16.50 -41.73 -19.69
CA PHE A 605 -16.20 -42.35 -18.39
C PHE A 605 -17.45 -43.01 -17.76
N VAL A 606 -18.60 -42.33 -17.76
CA VAL A 606 -19.88 -42.92 -17.29
C VAL A 606 -20.20 -44.18 -18.09
N LYS A 607 -20.04 -44.14 -19.42
CA LYS A 607 -20.28 -45.32 -20.27
C LYS A 607 -19.33 -46.48 -19.95
N TYR A 608 -18.04 -46.19 -19.75
CA TYR A 608 -17.01 -47.17 -19.37
C TYR A 608 -17.30 -47.81 -18.00
N LEU A 609 -17.63 -46.98 -17.00
CA LEU A 609 -18.06 -47.41 -15.67
C LEU A 609 -19.33 -48.28 -15.74
N CYS A 610 -20.33 -47.89 -16.52
CA CYS A 610 -21.53 -48.70 -16.71
C CYS A 610 -21.22 -50.07 -17.33
N SER A 611 -20.38 -50.13 -18.38
CA SER A 611 -20.00 -51.42 -18.97
C SER A 611 -19.22 -52.33 -18.03
N GLY A 612 -18.35 -51.78 -17.17
CA GLY A 612 -17.59 -52.57 -16.19
C GLY A 612 -18.40 -53.04 -14.97
N VAL A 613 -19.63 -52.53 -14.80
CA VAL A 613 -20.51 -52.86 -13.66
C VAL A 613 -21.71 -53.72 -14.09
N THR A 614 -22.13 -53.67 -15.36
CA THR A 614 -23.22 -54.54 -15.87
C THR A 614 -22.95 -56.03 -15.75
N ASP A 615 -21.68 -56.45 -15.77
CA ASP A 615 -21.28 -57.85 -15.62
C ASP A 615 -21.39 -58.35 -14.15
N LEU A 616 -21.67 -57.45 -13.20
CA LEU A 616 -21.81 -57.72 -11.75
C LEU A 616 -23.26 -57.63 -11.24
N ALA A 617 -24.25 -57.50 -12.14
CA ALA A 617 -25.69 -57.53 -11.83
C ALA A 617 -26.23 -56.44 -10.86
N GLN A 618 -25.55 -55.29 -10.74
CA GLN A 618 -25.97 -54.16 -9.88
C GLN A 618 -26.90 -53.17 -10.61
N GLU A 619 -27.84 -52.53 -9.90
CA GLU A 619 -28.68 -51.47 -10.47
C GLU A 619 -27.97 -50.10 -10.44
N ILE A 620 -27.62 -49.54 -11.61
CA ILE A 620 -26.97 -48.21 -11.69
C ILE A 620 -28.03 -47.11 -11.74
N ARG A 621 -27.97 -46.16 -10.80
CA ARG A 621 -28.90 -45.03 -10.68
C ARG A 621 -28.18 -43.73 -10.99
N VAL A 622 -28.51 -43.11 -12.13
CA VAL A 622 -27.92 -41.84 -12.57
C VAL A 622 -28.87 -40.68 -12.24
N MET A 623 -28.39 -39.68 -11.52
CA MET A 623 -29.13 -38.47 -11.15
C MET A 623 -28.42 -37.21 -11.63
N GLU A 624 -29.18 -36.22 -12.10
CA GLU A 624 -28.66 -34.89 -12.43
C GLU A 624 -28.92 -33.87 -11.31
N MET A 625 -27.93 -33.03 -11.03
CA MET A 625 -28.04 -31.89 -10.11
C MET A 625 -27.01 -30.80 -10.49
N ARG A 626 -27.07 -29.62 -9.85
CA ARG A 626 -26.05 -28.58 -10.11
C ARG A 626 -24.73 -28.93 -9.42
N GLU A 627 -23.59 -28.55 -10.01
CA GLU A 627 -22.23 -28.78 -9.48
C GLU A 627 -22.11 -28.27 -8.03
N ARG A 628 -22.68 -27.10 -7.72
CA ARG A 628 -22.68 -26.52 -6.37
C ARG A 628 -23.49 -27.34 -5.35
N GLU A 629 -24.48 -28.12 -5.81
CA GLU A 629 -25.30 -28.98 -4.96
C GLU A 629 -24.62 -30.34 -4.78
N LEU A 630 -24.05 -30.90 -5.86
CA LEU A 630 -23.18 -32.08 -5.88
C LEU A 630 -22.00 -31.93 -4.89
N LEU A 631 -21.20 -30.87 -5.00
CA LEU A 631 -20.07 -30.59 -4.10
C LEU A 631 -20.47 -30.29 -2.64
N LYS A 632 -21.76 -30.04 -2.39
CA LYS A 632 -22.31 -29.79 -1.05
C LYS A 632 -22.89 -31.06 -0.43
N GLU A 633 -23.33 -32.01 -1.23
CA GLU A 633 -23.82 -33.31 -0.78
C GLU A 633 -22.66 -34.29 -0.53
N ALA A 634 -21.61 -34.23 -1.35
CA ALA A 634 -20.42 -35.09 -1.27
C ALA A 634 -19.77 -35.13 0.13
N LEU A 635 -19.66 -36.33 0.69
CA LEU A 635 -18.95 -36.62 1.93
C LEU A 635 -17.44 -36.73 1.67
N THR A 636 -16.68 -35.72 2.08
CA THR A 636 -15.21 -35.72 1.97
C THR A 636 -14.53 -36.50 3.10
N LYS A 637 -13.29 -36.96 2.87
CA LYS A 637 -12.45 -37.64 3.88
C LYS A 637 -12.28 -36.84 5.18
N GLU A 638 -12.15 -35.51 5.11
CA GLU A 638 -12.11 -34.64 6.31
C GLU A 638 -13.43 -34.67 7.12
N GLN A 639 -14.58 -34.73 6.44
CA GLN A 639 -15.89 -34.79 7.08
C GLN A 639 -16.18 -36.18 7.65
N ARG A 640 -15.80 -37.25 6.94
CA ARG A 640 -15.90 -38.63 7.44
C ARG A 640 -15.10 -38.84 8.72
N ALA A 641 -13.85 -38.37 8.77
CA ALA A 641 -13.03 -38.40 9.98
C ALA A 641 -13.67 -37.65 11.17
N GLN A 642 -14.41 -36.56 10.92
CA GLN A 642 -15.16 -35.86 11.97
C GLN A 642 -16.43 -36.61 12.41
N ILE A 643 -17.10 -37.33 11.51
CA ILE A 643 -18.21 -38.22 11.85
C ILE A 643 -17.72 -39.37 12.75
N VAL A 644 -16.60 -40.01 12.37
CA VAL A 644 -15.91 -41.03 13.17
C VAL A 644 -15.50 -40.51 14.56
N GLU A 645 -14.86 -39.33 14.65
CA GLU A 645 -14.52 -38.73 15.96
C GLU A 645 -15.77 -38.46 16.83
N THR A 646 -16.90 -38.11 16.20
CA THR A 646 -18.17 -37.85 16.89
C THR A 646 -18.87 -39.14 17.33
N PHE A 647 -18.85 -40.19 16.51
CA PHE A 647 -19.28 -41.56 16.84
C PHE A 647 -18.55 -42.04 18.10
N ILE A 648 -17.22 -41.97 18.09
CA ILE A 648 -16.34 -42.42 19.17
C ILE A 648 -16.68 -41.67 20.47
N ARG A 649 -16.75 -40.33 20.41
CA ARG A 649 -17.09 -39.50 21.58
C ARG A 649 -18.48 -39.80 22.12
N HIS A 650 -19.47 -40.00 21.25
CA HIS A 650 -20.84 -40.27 21.69
C HIS A 650 -21.00 -41.67 22.30
N ALA A 651 -20.33 -42.69 21.74
CA ALA A 651 -20.28 -44.03 22.31
C ALA A 651 -19.75 -43.98 23.76
N PHE A 652 -18.56 -43.40 23.96
CA PHE A 652 -17.97 -43.32 25.30
C PHE A 652 -18.75 -42.44 26.27
N SER A 653 -19.44 -41.38 25.81
CA SER A 653 -20.30 -40.58 26.70
C SER A 653 -21.42 -41.40 27.34
N LYS A 654 -21.94 -42.43 26.65
CA LYS A 654 -22.94 -43.36 27.21
C LYS A 654 -22.32 -44.35 28.21
N VAL A 655 -21.12 -44.86 27.95
CA VAL A 655 -20.48 -45.87 28.82
C VAL A 655 -19.99 -45.25 30.13
N LEU A 656 -19.44 -44.03 30.08
CA LEU A 656 -18.85 -43.32 31.23
C LEU A 656 -19.86 -42.61 32.16
N GLU A 657 -21.15 -42.61 31.85
CA GLU A 657 -22.22 -41.94 32.65
C GLU A 657 -21.99 -40.44 32.93
N ILE A 658 -21.23 -39.75 32.07
CA ILE A 658 -21.05 -38.29 32.14
C ILE A 658 -22.40 -37.61 31.87
N GLU A 659 -22.73 -36.55 32.63
CA GLU A 659 -23.99 -35.81 32.45
C GLU A 659 -24.16 -35.36 30.99
N LYS A 660 -25.36 -35.58 30.43
CA LYS A 660 -25.72 -35.22 29.04
C LYS A 660 -25.51 -33.74 28.70
N CYS A 661 -25.37 -32.90 29.72
CA CYS A 661 -25.05 -31.47 29.65
C CYS A 661 -23.71 -31.18 28.93
N ASP A 662 -22.67 -31.97 29.21
CA ASP A 662 -21.28 -31.52 29.02
C ASP A 662 -20.51 -32.30 27.93
N ALA A 663 -21.04 -33.42 27.44
CA ALA A 663 -20.48 -34.19 26.32
C ALA A 663 -20.51 -33.47 24.95
N GLY A 664 -21.03 -32.24 24.91
CA GLY A 664 -21.33 -31.47 23.70
C GLY A 664 -22.80 -31.63 23.33
N ASP A 665 -23.58 -30.57 23.55
CA ASP A 665 -25.02 -30.58 23.31
C ASP A 665 -25.36 -30.77 21.81
N MET A 666 -26.05 -31.87 21.52
CA MET A 666 -26.52 -32.23 20.18
C MET A 666 -27.72 -31.39 19.71
N SER A 667 -28.30 -30.52 20.54
CA SER A 667 -29.40 -29.62 20.14
C SER A 667 -29.05 -28.70 18.96
N GLY A 668 -27.75 -28.40 18.77
CA GLY A 668 -27.24 -27.63 17.64
C GLY A 668 -26.87 -28.47 16.40
N VAL A 669 -26.98 -29.80 16.45
CA VAL A 669 -26.61 -30.71 15.36
C VAL A 669 -27.87 -31.11 14.57
N PRO A 670 -27.92 -30.92 13.23
CA PRO A 670 -29.08 -31.32 12.45
C PRO A 670 -29.39 -32.81 12.60
N HIS A 671 -30.67 -33.17 12.73
CA HIS A 671 -31.14 -34.57 12.88
C HIS A 671 -30.54 -35.53 11.84
N LYS A 672 -30.28 -35.07 10.61
CA LYS A 672 -29.60 -35.85 9.56
C LYS A 672 -28.20 -36.29 10.01
N LYS A 673 -27.39 -35.39 10.57
CA LYS A 673 -26.04 -35.69 11.07
C LYS A 673 -26.02 -36.63 12.28
N ALA A 674 -27.00 -36.49 13.18
CA ALA A 674 -27.14 -37.41 14.30
C ALA A 674 -27.45 -38.85 13.81
N ARG A 675 -28.23 -38.98 12.73
CA ARG A 675 -28.50 -40.25 12.06
C ARG A 675 -27.28 -40.77 11.27
N GLU A 676 -26.59 -39.91 10.53
CA GLU A 676 -25.34 -40.25 9.82
C GLU A 676 -24.25 -40.78 10.77
N VAL A 677 -24.15 -40.23 12.00
CA VAL A 677 -23.25 -40.75 13.05
C VAL A 677 -23.69 -42.12 13.56
N LEU A 678 -24.99 -42.36 13.77
CA LEU A 678 -25.51 -43.64 14.28
C LEU A 678 -25.54 -44.76 13.22
N GLN A 679 -25.48 -44.42 11.93
CA GLN A 679 -25.35 -45.35 10.81
C GLN A 679 -23.91 -45.42 10.26
N CYS A 680 -22.93 -44.92 11.02
CA CYS A 680 -21.52 -45.03 10.66
C CYS A 680 -20.98 -46.42 11.09
N GLU A 681 -20.17 -47.01 10.23
CA GLU A 681 -19.45 -48.26 10.49
C GLU A 681 -17.97 -48.04 10.11
N LEU A 682 -17.07 -48.68 10.85
CA LEU A 682 -15.62 -48.41 10.79
C LEU A 682 -14.89 -49.54 10.05
N THR A 683 -14.04 -49.19 9.09
CA THR A 683 -13.07 -50.14 8.52
C THR A 683 -11.93 -50.42 9.49
N ALA A 684 -11.26 -51.57 9.39
CA ALA A 684 -10.11 -51.91 10.23
C ALA A 684 -8.98 -50.87 10.16
N ALA A 685 -8.75 -50.25 8.99
CA ALA A 685 -7.76 -49.19 8.82
C ALA A 685 -8.15 -47.87 9.52
N GLU A 686 -9.44 -47.50 9.51
CA GLU A 686 -9.93 -46.32 10.24
C GLU A 686 -9.95 -46.55 11.75
N PHE A 687 -10.24 -47.78 12.18
CA PHE A 687 -10.14 -48.20 13.57
C PHE A 687 -8.70 -48.13 14.09
N ALA A 688 -7.73 -48.58 13.28
CA ALA A 688 -6.30 -48.49 13.58
C ALA A 688 -5.80 -47.03 13.73
N ASP A 689 -6.08 -46.14 12.77
CA ASP A 689 -5.65 -44.73 12.85
C ASP A 689 -6.36 -43.99 14.01
N ALA A 690 -7.62 -44.35 14.34
CA ALA A 690 -8.31 -43.81 15.51
C ALA A 690 -7.70 -44.28 16.86
N LEU A 691 -7.13 -45.49 16.91
CA LEU A 691 -6.32 -45.98 18.03
C LEU A 691 -4.89 -45.40 18.03
N GLY A 692 -4.44 -44.81 16.92
CA GLY A 692 -3.04 -44.43 16.71
C GLY A 692 -2.11 -45.65 16.66
N LEU A 693 -2.59 -46.75 16.07
CA LEU A 693 -1.87 -48.00 15.86
C LEU A 693 -1.76 -48.29 14.36
N LYS A 694 -0.93 -49.26 13.98
CA LYS A 694 -0.84 -49.69 12.57
C LYS A 694 -1.97 -50.69 12.22
N PRO A 695 -2.48 -50.69 10.98
CA PRO A 695 -3.53 -51.64 10.56
C PRO A 695 -3.14 -53.12 10.63
N ASP A 696 -1.84 -53.43 10.55
CA ASP A 696 -1.25 -54.78 10.63
C ASP A 696 -0.93 -55.23 12.07
N SER A 697 -1.30 -54.46 13.09
CA SER A 697 -1.01 -54.81 14.48
C SER A 697 -2.00 -55.83 15.05
N LEU A 698 -1.48 -56.90 15.66
CA LEU A 698 -2.27 -58.01 16.23
C LEU A 698 -3.38 -57.54 17.18
N PHE A 699 -3.15 -56.47 17.95
CA PHE A 699 -4.17 -55.88 18.81
C PHE A 699 -5.38 -55.34 18.02
N VAL A 700 -5.15 -54.67 16.89
CA VAL A 700 -6.22 -54.20 16.00
C VAL A 700 -6.95 -55.38 15.38
N ASP A 701 -6.21 -56.35 14.85
CA ASP A 701 -6.75 -57.55 14.19
C ASP A 701 -7.67 -58.37 15.11
N SER A 702 -7.18 -58.74 16.31
CA SER A 702 -7.97 -59.50 17.29
C SER A 702 -9.12 -58.70 17.90
N MET A 703 -8.97 -57.38 18.10
CA MET A 703 -10.04 -56.54 18.66
C MET A 703 -11.13 -56.23 17.63
N PHE A 704 -10.78 -56.11 16.35
CA PHE A 704 -11.74 -55.90 15.26
C PHE A 704 -12.54 -57.19 15.00
N THR A 705 -11.87 -58.34 14.90
CA THR A 705 -12.49 -59.66 14.69
C THR A 705 -13.42 -60.07 15.85
N LEU A 706 -13.11 -59.69 17.09
CA LEU A 706 -13.98 -59.93 18.26
C LEU A 706 -15.22 -59.02 18.28
N ALA A 707 -15.15 -57.86 17.62
CA ALA A 707 -16.21 -56.86 17.63
C ALA A 707 -17.16 -57.00 16.43
N ASP A 708 -16.65 -57.33 15.25
CA ASP A 708 -17.41 -57.64 14.03
C ASP A 708 -18.18 -58.96 14.23
N LYS A 709 -19.47 -58.87 14.58
CA LYS A 709 -20.31 -60.01 14.96
C LYS A 709 -21.09 -60.61 13.80
N ASP A 710 -21.31 -59.85 12.74
CA ASP A 710 -21.98 -60.33 11.52
C ASP A 710 -20.99 -60.74 10.41
N GLY A 711 -19.70 -60.44 10.59
CA GLY A 711 -18.60 -60.82 9.70
C GLY A 711 -18.52 -59.94 8.45
N ASN A 712 -19.13 -58.75 8.45
CA ASN A 712 -19.24 -57.93 7.23
C ASN A 712 -17.96 -57.15 6.86
N GLY A 713 -16.94 -57.12 7.73
CA GLY A 713 -15.68 -56.39 7.54
C GLY A 713 -15.73 -54.92 7.96
N TYR A 714 -16.82 -54.48 8.59
CA TYR A 714 -17.02 -53.14 9.12
C TYR A 714 -17.66 -53.20 10.51
N LEU A 715 -17.16 -52.39 11.44
CA LEU A 715 -17.50 -52.43 12.86
C LEU A 715 -18.54 -51.33 13.20
N SER A 716 -19.75 -51.72 13.61
CA SER A 716 -20.88 -50.79 13.85
C SER A 716 -20.89 -50.14 15.24
N PHE A 717 -21.78 -49.15 15.43
CA PHE A 717 -21.97 -48.47 16.72
C PHE A 717 -22.39 -49.40 17.86
N GLN A 718 -23.17 -50.44 17.57
CA GLN A 718 -23.68 -51.36 18.59
C GLN A 718 -22.62 -52.39 18.97
N GLU A 719 -21.94 -52.97 18.00
CA GLU A 719 -20.81 -53.88 18.19
C GLU A 719 -19.68 -53.25 18.99
N PHE A 720 -19.31 -52.02 18.65
CA PHE A 720 -18.33 -51.24 19.41
C PHE A 720 -18.76 -51.05 20.87
N LEU A 721 -20.03 -50.70 21.10
CA LEU A 721 -20.55 -50.50 22.45
C LEU A 721 -20.63 -51.79 23.26
N ASP A 722 -21.05 -52.91 22.67
CA ASP A 722 -21.17 -54.20 23.36
C ASP A 722 -19.82 -54.62 23.96
N VAL A 723 -18.74 -54.54 23.16
CA VAL A 723 -17.38 -54.83 23.63
C VAL A 723 -16.94 -53.82 24.69
N MET A 724 -17.13 -52.52 24.46
CA MET A 724 -16.71 -51.46 25.40
C MET A 724 -17.45 -51.49 26.74
N VAL A 725 -18.71 -51.91 26.77
CA VAL A 725 -19.48 -52.08 28.02
C VAL A 725 -18.90 -53.21 28.86
N ILE A 726 -18.55 -54.35 28.26
CA ILE A 726 -17.90 -55.46 28.98
C ILE A 726 -16.50 -55.05 29.49
N PHE A 727 -15.70 -54.38 28.64
CA PHE A 727 -14.38 -53.86 29.02
C PHE A 727 -14.44 -52.91 30.25
N MET A 728 -15.46 -52.06 30.34
CA MET A 728 -15.55 -51.03 31.39
C MET A 728 -16.36 -51.45 32.63
N LYS A 729 -17.47 -52.17 32.45
CA LYS A 729 -18.44 -52.50 33.51
C LYS A 729 -18.63 -53.99 33.78
N GLY A 730 -18.10 -54.87 32.92
CA GLY A 730 -18.23 -56.31 33.09
C GLY A 730 -17.52 -56.84 34.34
N SER A 731 -18.02 -57.96 34.85
CA SER A 731 -17.45 -58.68 35.99
C SER A 731 -16.05 -59.25 35.68
N PRO A 732 -15.29 -59.70 36.71
CA PRO A 732 -14.05 -60.46 36.49
C PRO A 732 -14.24 -61.69 35.60
N GLU A 733 -15.36 -62.41 35.73
CA GLU A 733 -15.71 -63.57 34.90
C GLU A 733 -16.08 -63.16 33.46
N GLU A 734 -16.86 -62.09 33.28
CA GLU A 734 -17.21 -61.58 31.95
C GLU A 734 -15.98 -61.07 31.18
N LYS A 735 -15.03 -60.43 31.89
CA LYS A 735 -13.76 -59.98 31.32
C LYS A 735 -12.82 -61.14 31.00
N SER A 736 -12.70 -62.15 31.87
CA SER A 736 -11.90 -63.34 31.56
C SER A 736 -12.48 -64.11 30.37
N LYS A 737 -13.82 -64.19 30.28
CA LYS A 737 -14.51 -64.79 29.15
C LYS A 737 -14.31 -64.02 27.85
N LEU A 738 -14.29 -62.68 27.89
CA LEU A 738 -14.00 -61.85 26.73
C LEU A 738 -12.56 -62.05 26.22
N MET A 739 -11.58 -62.14 27.13
CA MET A 739 -10.18 -62.45 26.77
C MET A 739 -10.01 -63.85 26.18
N PHE A 740 -10.79 -64.83 26.66
CA PHE A 740 -10.82 -66.19 26.09
C PHE A 740 -11.36 -66.17 24.65
N SER A 741 -12.53 -65.55 24.43
CA SER A 741 -13.11 -65.41 23.08
C SER A 741 -12.29 -64.55 22.12
N MET A 742 -11.39 -63.69 22.63
CA MET A 742 -10.45 -62.92 21.80
C MET A 742 -9.37 -63.79 21.13
N ASN A 743 -9.22 -65.05 21.55
CA ASN A 743 -8.15 -65.95 21.10
C ASN A 743 -8.63 -67.33 20.61
N ASP A 744 -9.92 -67.66 20.78
CA ASP A 744 -10.62 -68.82 20.18
C ASP A 744 -11.04 -68.44 18.76
N ILE A 745 -10.07 -68.40 17.84
CA ILE A 745 -10.23 -67.86 16.47
C ILE A 745 -11.13 -68.78 15.65
N ASP A 746 -11.04 -70.08 15.91
CA ASP A 746 -11.86 -71.11 15.25
C ASP A 746 -13.28 -71.20 15.86
N GLY A 747 -13.58 -70.43 16.92
CA GLY A 747 -14.90 -70.32 17.54
C GLY A 747 -15.41 -71.61 18.18
N THR A 748 -14.51 -72.48 18.65
CA THR A 748 -14.86 -73.85 19.05
C THR A 748 -15.33 -73.99 20.49
N GLY A 749 -15.16 -72.95 21.32
CA GLY A 749 -15.40 -72.96 22.76
C GLY A 749 -14.23 -73.51 23.58
N PHE A 750 -13.11 -73.82 22.93
CA PHE A 750 -11.89 -74.37 23.53
C PHE A 750 -10.67 -73.76 22.84
N LEU A 751 -9.67 -73.32 23.62
CA LEU A 751 -8.38 -72.98 23.04
C LEU A 751 -7.61 -74.28 22.77
N SER A 752 -7.16 -74.48 21.53
CA SER A 752 -6.12 -75.48 21.22
C SER A 752 -4.80 -75.13 21.91
N LYS A 753 -3.86 -76.09 21.95
CA LYS A 753 -2.51 -75.85 22.49
C LYS A 753 -1.79 -74.75 21.70
N GLU A 754 -2.00 -74.73 20.37
CA GLU A 754 -1.48 -73.73 19.44
C GLU A 754 -2.11 -72.34 19.65
N GLU A 755 -3.43 -72.24 19.81
CA GLU A 755 -4.11 -70.97 20.13
C GLU A 755 -3.76 -70.45 21.52
N PHE A 756 -3.63 -71.32 22.52
CA PHE A 756 -3.22 -70.93 23.87
C PHE A 756 -1.76 -70.44 23.90
N VAL A 757 -0.87 -71.10 23.16
CA VAL A 757 0.50 -70.62 22.93
C VAL A 757 0.51 -69.32 22.12
N ARG A 758 -0.38 -69.16 21.12
CA ARG A 758 -0.55 -67.91 20.34
C ARG A 758 -1.10 -66.78 21.20
N MET A 759 -2.01 -67.05 22.14
CA MET A 759 -2.56 -66.10 23.10
C MET A 759 -1.48 -65.62 24.06
N LEU A 760 -0.77 -66.54 24.71
CA LEU A 760 0.33 -66.18 25.61
C LEU A 760 1.45 -65.47 24.86
N ARG A 761 1.75 -65.88 23.63
CA ARG A 761 2.66 -65.17 22.72
C ARG A 761 2.16 -63.77 22.38
N SER A 762 0.88 -63.61 22.06
CA SER A 762 0.23 -62.31 21.80
C SER A 762 0.32 -61.41 23.02
N PHE A 763 0.05 -61.91 24.24
CA PHE A 763 0.25 -61.13 25.46
C PHE A 763 1.73 -60.79 25.71
N ILE A 764 2.68 -61.67 25.38
CA ILE A 764 4.12 -61.41 25.49
C ILE A 764 4.55 -60.35 24.45
N GLU A 765 4.07 -60.41 23.21
CA GLU A 765 4.37 -59.50 22.10
C GLU A 765 3.65 -58.13 22.27
N ILE A 766 2.44 -58.10 22.82
CA ILE A 766 1.70 -56.88 23.22
C ILE A 766 2.36 -56.23 24.44
N SER A 767 2.81 -57.02 25.42
CA SER A 767 3.69 -56.50 26.47
C SER A 767 5.06 -56.09 25.90
N ASN A 768 5.42 -56.61 24.72
CA ASN A 768 6.69 -56.46 24.00
C ASN A 768 7.94 -56.76 24.83
N GLY A 769 7.82 -57.67 25.81
CA GLY A 769 8.99 -58.17 26.53
C GLY A 769 9.87 -58.97 25.57
N ALA A 770 11.08 -58.45 25.28
CA ALA A 770 12.04 -59.00 24.33
C ALA A 770 12.71 -60.32 24.81
N LEU A 771 11.91 -61.29 25.23
CA LEU A 771 12.28 -62.69 25.33
C LEU A 771 12.52 -63.21 23.90
N PRO A 772 13.70 -63.73 23.55
CA PRO A 772 13.88 -64.50 22.32
C PRO A 772 12.82 -65.58 22.24
N LYS A 773 12.38 -65.93 21.03
CA LYS A 773 11.24 -66.86 20.80
C LYS A 773 11.35 -68.16 21.61
N SER A 774 12.56 -68.69 21.78
CA SER A 774 12.89 -69.84 22.63
C SER A 774 12.72 -69.63 24.14
N GLN A 775 12.96 -68.43 24.68
CA GLN A 775 12.68 -68.10 26.08
C GLN A 775 11.18 -67.88 26.32
N ALA A 776 10.47 -67.26 25.37
CA ALA A 776 9.01 -67.16 25.43
C ALA A 776 8.36 -68.56 25.41
N GLU A 777 8.79 -69.43 24.50
CA GLU A 777 8.35 -70.83 24.41
C GLU A 777 8.71 -71.65 25.67
N ALA A 778 9.88 -71.41 26.29
CA ALA A 778 10.26 -72.04 27.56
C ALA A 778 9.42 -71.54 28.75
N GLY A 779 9.13 -70.24 28.83
CA GLY A 779 8.28 -69.65 29.88
C GLY A 779 6.84 -70.12 29.78
N ILE A 780 6.28 -70.15 28.56
CA ILE A 780 4.94 -70.70 28.28
C ILE A 780 4.89 -72.18 28.68
N LYS A 781 5.90 -72.98 28.33
CA LYS A 781 5.97 -74.39 28.74
C LYS A 781 6.01 -74.56 30.26
N ALA A 782 6.79 -73.73 30.96
CA ALA A 782 6.81 -73.74 32.43
C ALA A 782 5.45 -73.37 33.05
N MET A 783 4.71 -72.43 32.46
CA MET A 783 3.33 -72.11 32.88
C MET A 783 2.36 -73.27 32.63
N MET A 784 2.41 -73.93 31.46
CA MET A 784 1.58 -75.11 31.17
C MET A 784 1.87 -76.26 32.14
N GLN A 785 3.14 -76.48 32.46
CA GLN A 785 3.56 -77.50 33.42
C GLN A 785 3.10 -77.18 34.85
N ALA A 786 3.24 -75.91 35.29
CA ALA A 786 2.82 -75.46 36.61
C ALA A 786 1.29 -75.49 36.82
N ALA A 787 0.51 -75.23 35.76
CA ALA A 787 -0.95 -75.31 35.77
C ALA A 787 -1.49 -76.75 35.61
N GLY A 788 -0.64 -77.74 35.31
CA GLY A 788 -1.06 -79.12 35.06
C GLY A 788 -1.74 -79.33 33.70
N PHE A 789 -1.43 -78.49 32.71
CA PHE A 789 -2.03 -78.52 31.37
C PHE A 789 -1.15 -79.18 30.30
N ASP A 790 0.00 -79.75 30.67
CA ASP A 790 0.91 -80.39 29.70
C ASP A 790 0.23 -81.55 28.93
N ASP A 791 -0.60 -82.35 29.61
CA ASP A 791 -1.34 -83.48 29.03
C ASP A 791 -2.73 -83.10 28.45
N LYS A 792 -3.11 -81.81 28.44
CA LYS A 792 -4.36 -81.33 27.84
C LYS A 792 -4.14 -80.85 26.40
N GLU A 793 -4.86 -81.43 25.44
CA GLU A 793 -4.92 -80.94 24.05
C GLU A 793 -5.84 -79.72 23.88
N ARG A 794 -6.82 -79.54 24.78
CA ARG A 794 -7.85 -78.50 24.72
C ARG A 794 -8.02 -77.85 26.10
N ILE A 795 -8.03 -76.52 26.13
CA ILE A 795 -8.12 -75.72 27.37
C ILE A 795 -9.48 -75.02 27.40
N THR A 796 -10.23 -75.20 28.49
CA THR A 796 -11.56 -74.61 28.66
C THR A 796 -11.48 -73.18 29.20
N TRP A 797 -12.59 -72.44 29.15
CA TRP A 797 -12.70 -71.15 29.85
C TRP A 797 -12.51 -71.32 31.37
N GLU A 798 -12.96 -72.43 31.96
CA GLU A 798 -12.79 -72.73 33.39
C GLU A 798 -11.31 -72.95 33.75
N ASP A 799 -10.57 -73.67 32.91
CA ASP A 799 -9.11 -73.84 33.04
C ASP A 799 -8.37 -72.49 32.95
N PHE A 800 -8.73 -71.66 31.96
CA PHE A 800 -8.14 -70.33 31.76
C PHE A 800 -8.47 -69.38 32.90
N HIS A 801 -9.71 -69.38 33.38
CA HIS A 801 -10.14 -68.52 34.48
C HIS A 801 -9.52 -68.96 35.82
N PHE A 802 -9.33 -70.27 36.04
CA PHE A 802 -8.59 -70.81 37.17
C PHE A 802 -7.12 -70.34 37.17
N LEU A 803 -6.49 -70.24 36.00
CA LEU A 803 -5.13 -69.71 35.83
C LEU A 803 -4.97 -68.24 36.28
N LEU A 804 -6.06 -67.47 36.27
CA LEU A 804 -6.10 -66.06 36.68
C LEU A 804 -6.51 -65.87 38.16
N ARG A 805 -6.87 -66.95 38.86
CA ARG A 805 -7.58 -66.90 40.15
C ARG A 805 -6.76 -66.34 41.31
N ASP A 806 -5.45 -66.55 41.32
CA ASP A 806 -4.58 -65.96 42.37
C ASP A 806 -4.51 -64.42 42.29
N HIS A 807 -4.96 -63.82 41.18
CA HIS A 807 -5.07 -62.36 40.98
C HIS A 807 -6.49 -61.80 41.18
N GLU A 808 -7.47 -62.62 41.61
CA GLU A 808 -8.90 -62.25 41.74
C GLU A 808 -9.14 -60.98 42.60
N LYS A 809 -8.25 -60.69 43.56
CA LYS A 809 -8.31 -59.48 44.40
C LYS A 809 -7.96 -58.18 43.67
N GLU A 810 -7.19 -58.23 42.59
CA GLU A 810 -6.88 -57.05 41.76
C GLU A 810 -8.04 -56.71 40.81
N LEU A 811 -8.89 -57.68 40.48
CA LEU A 811 -10.02 -57.54 39.57
C LEU A 811 -11.26 -56.86 40.20
N GLN A 812 -11.33 -56.71 41.54
CA GLN A 812 -12.54 -56.24 42.24
C GLN A 812 -12.63 -54.72 42.53
N PHE A 813 -11.60 -53.91 42.28
CA PHE A 813 -11.55 -52.53 42.79
C PHE A 813 -12.03 -51.43 41.82
N ALA A 814 -13.34 -51.20 41.72
CA ALA A 814 -13.89 -49.98 41.10
C ALA A 814 -15.32 -49.59 41.54
N GLN A 815 -15.56 -49.25 42.83
CA GLN A 815 -16.79 -48.50 43.18
C GLN A 815 -16.68 -47.02 42.80
N LEU A 816 -17.64 -46.52 42.03
CA LEU A 816 -17.61 -45.21 41.38
C LEU A 816 -18.01 -44.08 42.35
N ASN A 817 -17.05 -43.65 43.18
CA ASN A 817 -17.29 -42.73 44.30
C ASN A 817 -16.89 -41.28 43.95
N VAL A 818 -17.65 -40.63 43.06
CA VAL A 818 -17.45 -39.20 42.70
C VAL A 818 -17.98 -38.30 43.83
N LYS A 819 -17.25 -38.23 44.95
CA LYS A 819 -17.44 -37.17 45.94
C LYS A 819 -16.87 -35.86 45.38
N GLY A 820 -17.77 -34.90 45.15
CA GLY A 820 -17.47 -33.72 44.36
C GLY A 820 -16.48 -32.74 45.00
N MET A 821 -15.78 -31.98 44.14
CA MET A 821 -15.16 -30.73 44.54
C MET A 821 -16.23 -29.64 44.68
N GLU A 822 -16.13 -28.82 45.72
CA GLU A 822 -17.13 -27.79 46.01
C GLU A 822 -17.25 -26.72 44.92
N LYS A 823 -18.48 -26.27 44.67
CA LYS A 823 -18.78 -25.14 43.78
C LYS A 823 -18.38 -23.81 44.43
N GLN A 824 -17.11 -23.41 44.35
CA GLN A 824 -16.78 -21.99 44.49
C GLN A 824 -17.46 -21.21 43.35
N GLY A 825 -18.21 -20.16 43.73
CA GLY A 825 -19.24 -19.57 42.89
C GLY A 825 -18.75 -18.90 41.60
N LYS A 826 -19.63 -18.85 40.60
CA LYS A 826 -19.41 -18.20 39.29
C LYS A 826 -18.97 -16.74 39.42
N LYS A 827 -17.66 -16.47 39.40
CA LYS A 827 -17.13 -15.20 38.85
C LYS A 827 -16.75 -15.41 37.39
N ARG A 828 -17.43 -14.67 36.52
CA ARG A 828 -17.36 -14.73 35.06
C ARG A 828 -16.02 -14.15 34.59
N MET A 829 -14.95 -14.97 34.57
CA MET A 829 -13.67 -14.58 33.98
C MET A 829 -13.87 -14.16 32.51
N SER A 830 -13.26 -13.04 32.11
CA SER A 830 -13.34 -12.54 30.75
C SER A 830 -12.53 -13.40 29.78
N ARG A 831 -12.95 -13.39 28.51
CA ARG A 831 -12.06 -13.69 27.39
C ARG A 831 -11.05 -12.55 27.26
N ASP A 832 -9.92 -12.62 27.97
CA ASP A 832 -8.74 -11.81 27.62
C ASP A 832 -7.44 -12.47 28.11
N GLN A 833 -6.86 -13.29 27.23
CA GLN A 833 -5.42 -13.57 27.23
C GLN A 833 -4.93 -14.04 25.85
N ARG A 834 -5.20 -13.22 24.82
CA ARG A 834 -4.29 -13.15 23.66
C ARG A 834 -3.13 -12.26 24.07
N VAL A 835 -1.90 -12.78 24.06
CA VAL A 835 -0.70 -11.94 24.22
C VAL A 835 -0.48 -11.21 22.89
N SER A 836 -1.11 -10.04 22.77
CA SER A 836 -0.85 -9.13 21.66
C SER A 836 0.33 -8.21 22.04
N PHE A 837 1.33 -8.11 21.17
CA PHE A 837 2.44 -7.15 21.30
C PHE A 837 2.00 -5.71 20.94
N ILE A 838 0.80 -5.32 21.40
CA ILE A 838 0.31 -3.95 21.43
C ILE A 838 -0.45 -3.80 22.74
N CYS A 839 0.18 -3.17 23.75
CA CYS A 839 -0.55 -2.67 24.91
C CYS A 839 -1.15 -1.30 24.55
N PRO A 840 -2.48 -1.12 24.52
CA PRO A 840 -3.07 0.20 24.54
C PRO A 840 -2.88 0.79 25.94
N GLY A 841 -1.75 1.47 26.16
CA GLY A 841 -1.53 2.24 27.38
C GLY A 841 -2.60 3.33 27.52
N ASN A 842 -3.03 3.60 28.76
CA ASN A 842 -4.06 4.60 29.05
C ASN A 842 -3.64 6.01 28.61
N SER A 843 -4.02 6.40 27.38
CA SER A 843 -3.82 7.75 26.87
C SER A 843 -5.00 8.65 27.25
N SER A 844 -4.90 9.27 28.43
CA SER A 844 -5.80 10.35 28.88
C SER A 844 -5.75 11.60 27.99
N ASN A 845 -4.83 11.65 27.01
CA ASN A 845 -4.64 12.75 26.08
C ASN A 845 -5.39 12.53 24.75
N LYS A 846 -6.70 12.81 24.73
CA LYS A 846 -7.47 12.94 23.46
C LYS A 846 -7.11 14.20 22.65
N THR A 847 -6.25 15.06 23.19
CA THR A 847 -5.69 16.28 22.58
C THR A 847 -4.68 15.97 21.47
N ASP A 848 -3.76 15.04 21.73
CA ASP A 848 -2.47 15.00 21.02
C ASP A 848 -2.63 14.49 19.58
N GLY A 849 -3.63 13.64 19.32
CA GLY A 849 -4.00 13.21 17.97
C GLY A 849 -4.55 14.34 17.09
N ALA A 850 -5.24 15.32 17.69
CA ALA A 850 -5.66 16.53 16.99
C ALA A 850 -4.49 17.51 16.83
N GLU A 851 -3.61 17.61 17.83
CA GLU A 851 -2.46 18.52 17.82
C GLU A 851 -1.35 18.08 16.85
N ILE A 852 -1.08 16.78 16.71
CA ILE A 852 -0.16 16.25 15.69
C ILE A 852 -0.75 16.48 14.28
N ARG A 853 -2.08 16.38 14.13
CA ARG A 853 -2.77 16.67 12.86
C ARG A 853 -2.65 18.16 12.51
N ARG A 854 -2.81 19.07 13.50
CA ARG A 854 -2.51 20.51 13.35
C ARG A 854 -1.04 20.76 13.03
N ARG A 855 -0.08 20.21 13.79
CA ARG A 855 1.36 20.45 13.57
C ARG A 855 1.83 20.07 12.16
N LYS A 856 1.25 19.02 11.56
CA LYS A 856 1.56 18.65 10.17
C LYS A 856 0.83 19.47 9.11
N SER A 857 -0.37 20.02 9.37
CA SER A 857 -0.96 21.01 8.45
C SER A 857 -0.20 22.34 8.53
N LEU A 858 0.01 22.87 9.74
CA LEU A 858 0.67 24.16 10.03
C LEU A 858 2.09 24.31 9.43
N GLN A 859 2.82 23.21 9.20
CA GLN A 859 4.13 23.24 8.50
C GLN A 859 4.05 23.06 6.96
N SER A 860 2.85 22.87 6.42
CA SER A 860 2.58 22.70 4.97
C SER A 860 1.66 23.76 4.39
N ASP A 861 0.99 24.57 5.21
CA ASP A 861 0.12 25.66 4.74
C ASP A 861 0.89 26.63 3.82
N SER A 862 2.18 26.87 4.08
CA SER A 862 3.11 27.65 3.23
C SER A 862 3.43 27.05 1.84
N THR A 863 2.81 25.91 1.49
CA THR A 863 2.98 25.24 0.19
C THR A 863 1.68 25.13 -0.63
N GLY A 864 0.53 25.52 -0.08
CA GLY A 864 -0.79 25.38 -0.73
C GLY A 864 -1.27 23.93 -0.93
N ILE A 865 -0.45 22.92 -0.61
CA ILE A 865 -0.78 21.49 -0.67
C ILE A 865 -2.10 21.14 0.05
N PRO A 866 -2.43 21.71 1.23
CA PRO A 866 -3.69 21.43 1.91
C PRO A 866 -4.94 21.82 1.11
N GLU A 867 -4.89 22.85 0.25
CA GLU A 867 -6.09 23.37 -0.42
C GLU A 867 -6.58 22.48 -1.58
N THR A 868 -5.75 21.53 -2.04
CA THR A 868 -6.06 20.64 -3.18
C THR A 868 -6.32 19.20 -2.76
N SER A 869 -5.46 18.58 -1.93
CA SER A 869 -5.63 17.18 -1.53
C SER A 869 -5.06 16.87 -0.14
N VAL A 870 -5.67 17.43 0.92
CA VAL A 870 -5.34 17.07 2.33
C VAL A 870 -5.35 15.54 2.50
N VAL A 871 -6.45 14.90 2.09
CA VAL A 871 -6.70 13.48 2.41
C VAL A 871 -5.75 12.58 1.65
N GLY A 872 -5.67 12.70 0.33
CA GLY A 872 -4.84 11.81 -0.48
C GLY A 872 -3.35 11.95 -0.19
N ILE A 873 -2.87 13.16 0.14
CA ILE A 873 -1.44 13.40 0.44
C ILE A 873 -1.10 12.99 1.87
N VAL A 874 -1.94 13.29 2.88
CA VAL A 874 -1.72 12.81 4.26
C VAL A 874 -1.76 11.27 4.31
N VAL A 875 -2.72 10.64 3.63
CA VAL A 875 -2.83 9.18 3.55
C VAL A 875 -1.59 8.60 2.86
N SER A 876 -1.22 9.07 1.66
CA SER A 876 -0.12 8.47 0.91
C SER A 876 1.25 8.70 1.54
N ARG A 877 1.50 9.85 2.18
CA ARG A 877 2.72 10.11 2.96
C ARG A 877 2.75 9.29 4.26
N GLY A 878 1.61 9.12 4.92
CA GLY A 878 1.50 8.33 6.15
C GLY A 878 1.81 6.85 5.92
N SER A 879 1.19 6.24 4.92
CA SER A 879 1.48 4.84 4.55
C SER A 879 2.89 4.67 3.98
N ALA A 880 3.39 5.61 3.17
CA ALA A 880 4.77 5.54 2.65
C ALA A 880 5.82 5.51 3.79
N ALA A 881 5.61 6.28 4.86
CA ALA A 881 6.51 6.28 6.02
C ALA A 881 6.49 4.93 6.76
N ALA A 882 5.31 4.33 6.95
CA ALA A 882 5.17 3.02 7.57
C ALA A 882 5.76 1.90 6.69
N MET A 883 5.50 1.92 5.37
CA MET A 883 6.12 1.02 4.40
C MET A 883 7.66 1.13 4.39
N SER A 884 8.19 2.36 4.49
CA SER A 884 9.64 2.60 4.53
C SER A 884 10.33 1.98 5.74
N PHE A 885 9.61 1.78 6.85
CA PHE A 885 10.09 1.01 7.99
C PHE A 885 9.87 -0.49 7.83
N LEU A 886 8.66 -0.91 7.43
CA LEU A 886 8.28 -2.33 7.38
C LEU A 886 9.11 -3.13 6.36
N PHE A 887 9.29 -2.65 5.12
CA PHE A 887 9.97 -3.43 4.09
C PHE A 887 11.44 -3.75 4.43
N PRO A 888 12.28 -2.81 4.90
CA PRO A 888 13.63 -3.13 5.35
C PRO A 888 13.71 -4.05 6.57
N TYR A 889 12.94 -3.75 7.62
CA TYR A 889 13.05 -4.50 8.88
C TYR A 889 12.50 -5.93 8.77
N MET A 890 11.69 -6.20 7.75
CA MET A 890 11.26 -7.55 7.35
C MET A 890 12.45 -8.45 6.95
N LEU A 891 13.60 -7.91 6.54
CA LEU A 891 14.82 -8.70 6.29
C LEU A 891 15.35 -9.37 7.57
N LEU A 892 15.24 -8.70 8.71
CA LEU A 892 15.75 -9.21 10.00
C LEU A 892 15.03 -10.49 10.44
N THR A 893 13.76 -10.63 10.07
CA THR A 893 12.95 -11.83 10.35
C THR A 893 13.37 -13.07 9.52
N VAL A 894 14.30 -12.90 8.58
CA VAL A 894 14.85 -13.95 7.70
C VAL A 894 16.37 -14.11 7.87
N CYS A 895 16.98 -13.40 8.84
CA CYS A 895 18.39 -13.60 9.25
C CYS A 895 18.51 -14.90 10.07
N ARG A 896 18.56 -16.04 9.36
CA ARG A 896 18.43 -17.38 9.95
C ARG A 896 19.57 -17.76 10.89
N ASN A 897 20.76 -17.18 10.76
CA ASN A 897 21.90 -17.44 11.65
C ASN A 897 21.81 -16.56 12.91
N LEU A 898 21.47 -15.28 12.75
CA LEU A 898 21.24 -14.34 13.86
C LEU A 898 20.06 -14.80 14.74
N ILE A 899 18.96 -15.26 14.13
CA ILE A 899 17.80 -15.80 14.85
C ILE A 899 18.19 -17.06 15.66
N THR A 900 19.00 -17.97 15.08
CA THR A 900 19.53 -19.13 15.81
C THR A 900 20.38 -18.71 17.01
N LEU A 901 21.33 -17.80 16.81
CA LEU A 901 22.18 -17.30 17.90
C LEU A 901 21.37 -16.64 19.02
N CYS A 902 20.34 -15.85 18.70
CA CYS A 902 19.52 -15.18 19.70
C CYS A 902 18.54 -16.11 20.44
N ARG A 903 18.10 -17.22 19.82
CA ARG A 903 17.15 -18.22 20.38
C ARG A 903 17.64 -18.85 21.69
N GLU A 904 18.95 -19.06 21.80
CA GLU A 904 19.60 -19.69 22.96
C GLU A 904 19.88 -18.68 24.09
N THR A 905 19.90 -17.37 23.78
CA THR A 905 20.12 -16.32 24.78
C THR A 905 18.87 -16.01 25.63
N PHE A 906 19.09 -15.30 26.73
CA PHE A 906 18.01 -14.75 27.57
C PHE A 906 16.96 -13.91 26.82
N LEU A 907 17.27 -13.40 25.62
CA LEU A 907 16.34 -12.64 24.79
C LEU A 907 15.10 -13.45 24.39
N ASN A 908 15.22 -14.78 24.25
CA ASN A 908 14.09 -15.64 23.90
C ASN A 908 12.98 -15.68 24.97
N ARG A 909 13.28 -15.22 26.20
CA ARG A 909 12.25 -14.99 27.25
C ARG A 909 11.35 -13.78 26.97
N TYR A 910 11.73 -12.90 26.04
CA TYR A 910 11.02 -11.67 25.69
C TYR A 910 10.58 -11.62 24.22
N ILE A 911 11.38 -12.19 23.31
CA ILE A 911 11.14 -12.21 21.86
C ILE A 911 11.01 -13.67 21.42
N PRO A 912 9.84 -14.14 20.95
CA PRO A 912 9.65 -15.52 20.52
C PRO A 912 10.31 -15.76 19.16
N PHE A 913 11.61 -16.10 19.17
CA PHE A 913 12.39 -16.27 17.93
C PHE A 913 11.89 -17.41 17.04
N ASP A 914 11.33 -18.46 17.64
CA ASP A 914 10.68 -19.57 16.92
C ASP A 914 9.48 -19.12 16.05
N ALA A 915 8.88 -17.96 16.35
CA ALA A 915 7.76 -17.38 15.59
C ALA A 915 8.19 -16.37 14.50
N ALA A 916 9.49 -16.22 14.20
CA ALA A 916 10.00 -15.19 13.29
C ALA A 916 9.38 -15.23 11.87
N ILE A 917 9.07 -16.41 11.34
CA ILE A 917 8.45 -16.57 10.01
C ILE A 917 6.95 -16.19 10.02
N ASP A 918 6.23 -16.39 11.12
CA ASP A 918 4.85 -15.90 11.25
C ASP A 918 4.82 -14.39 11.50
N PHE A 919 5.82 -13.85 12.18
CA PHE A 919 6.01 -12.40 12.28
C PHE A 919 6.39 -11.79 10.91
N HIS A 920 7.21 -12.45 10.10
CA HIS A 920 7.49 -12.07 8.71
C HIS A 920 6.19 -11.98 7.89
N ARG A 921 5.35 -13.03 7.93
CA ARG A 921 4.02 -13.05 7.28
C ARG A 921 3.12 -11.91 7.77
N PHE A 922 3.10 -11.63 9.07
CA PHE A 922 2.33 -10.53 9.64
C PHE A 922 2.84 -9.15 9.18
N MET A 923 4.16 -8.92 9.14
CA MET A 923 4.77 -7.71 8.60
C MET A 923 4.45 -7.55 7.11
N ALA A 924 4.53 -8.63 6.32
CA ALA A 924 4.22 -8.62 4.89
C ALA A 924 2.75 -8.25 4.62
N MET A 925 1.80 -8.89 5.31
CA MET A 925 0.36 -8.55 5.17
C MET A 925 0.07 -7.10 5.58
N THR A 926 0.72 -6.60 6.64
CA THR A 926 0.60 -5.20 7.08
C THR A 926 1.17 -4.24 6.02
N ALA A 927 2.34 -4.56 5.45
CA ALA A 927 2.97 -3.77 4.39
C ALA A 927 2.16 -3.76 3.09
N ILE A 928 1.55 -4.89 2.70
CA ILE A 928 0.63 -4.97 1.55
C ILE A 928 -0.61 -4.11 1.78
N LEU A 929 -1.26 -4.18 2.95
CA LEU A 929 -2.42 -3.35 3.26
C LEU A 929 -2.07 -1.85 3.18
N LEU A 930 -0.93 -1.45 3.75
CA LEU A 930 -0.44 -0.08 3.67
C LEU A 930 -0.05 0.33 2.23
N SER A 931 0.43 -0.61 1.40
CA SER A 931 0.72 -0.37 -0.01
C SER A 931 -0.55 -0.14 -0.82
N VAL A 932 -1.64 -0.86 -0.54
CA VAL A 932 -2.96 -0.58 -1.15
C VAL A 932 -3.47 0.80 -0.71
N VAL A 933 -3.37 1.15 0.57
CA VAL A 933 -3.75 2.48 1.09
C VAL A 933 -2.88 3.60 0.49
N HIS A 934 -1.58 3.36 0.29
CA HIS A 934 -0.66 4.26 -0.40
C HIS A 934 -1.07 4.50 -1.86
N SER A 935 -1.31 3.42 -2.61
CA SER A 935 -1.73 3.47 -4.01
C SER A 935 -3.10 4.15 -4.16
N LEU A 936 -4.08 3.86 -3.30
CA LEU A 936 -5.38 4.53 -3.31
C LEU A 936 -5.27 6.04 -2.99
N GLY A 937 -4.42 6.40 -2.02
CA GLY A 937 -4.10 7.80 -1.74
C GLY A 937 -3.45 8.50 -2.95
N HIS A 938 -2.55 7.82 -3.67
CA HIS A 938 -1.97 8.34 -4.91
C HIS A 938 -2.94 8.36 -6.09
N VAL A 939 -3.87 7.41 -6.23
CA VAL A 939 -4.94 7.46 -7.25
C VAL A 939 -5.87 8.65 -7.01
N PHE A 940 -6.24 8.92 -5.75
CA PHE A 940 -6.99 10.13 -5.41
C PHE A 940 -6.21 11.40 -5.75
N ASN A 941 -4.91 11.45 -5.42
CA ASN A 941 -4.05 12.58 -5.79
C ASN A 941 -3.95 12.75 -7.31
N ILE A 942 -3.78 11.67 -8.07
CA ILE A 942 -3.74 11.70 -9.54
C ILE A 942 -5.05 12.24 -10.10
N TYR A 943 -6.21 11.77 -9.61
CA TYR A 943 -7.51 12.31 -10.02
C TYR A 943 -7.62 13.83 -9.75
N ILE A 944 -7.28 14.28 -8.53
CA ILE A 944 -7.27 15.70 -8.18
C ILE A 944 -6.31 16.49 -9.07
N PHE A 945 -5.11 15.98 -9.36
CA PHE A 945 -4.14 16.64 -10.22
C PHE A 945 -4.61 16.68 -11.68
N SER A 946 -5.26 15.64 -12.20
CA SER A 946 -5.84 15.61 -13.54
C SER A 946 -7.02 16.58 -13.73
N VAL A 947 -7.68 17.02 -12.65
CA VAL A 947 -8.71 18.08 -12.69
C VAL A 947 -8.22 19.44 -12.17
N SER A 948 -6.93 19.54 -11.80
CA SER A 948 -6.30 20.78 -11.37
C SER A 948 -5.67 21.53 -12.54
N ASN A 949 -5.83 22.85 -12.54
CA ASN A 949 -5.26 23.70 -13.61
C ASN A 949 -3.73 23.73 -13.54
N LEU A 950 -3.09 23.92 -14.70
CA LEU A 950 -1.62 23.88 -14.82
C LEU A 950 -0.90 24.91 -13.95
N SER A 951 -1.52 26.07 -13.67
CA SER A 951 -0.99 27.06 -12.70
C SER A 951 -0.83 26.47 -11.30
N ILE A 952 -1.85 25.75 -10.82
CA ILE A 952 -1.87 25.10 -9.50
C ILE A 952 -0.81 24.00 -9.48
N LEU A 953 -0.73 23.16 -10.52
CA LEU A 953 0.25 22.09 -10.62
C LEU A 953 1.70 22.59 -10.67
N SER A 954 1.96 23.69 -11.40
CA SER A 954 3.27 24.35 -11.45
C SER A 954 3.67 24.88 -10.06
N CYS A 955 2.71 25.40 -9.31
CA CYS A 955 2.90 25.90 -7.94
C CYS A 955 3.18 24.78 -6.92
N LEU A 956 2.49 23.64 -7.03
CA LEU A 956 2.68 22.47 -6.16
C LEU A 956 3.97 21.69 -6.48
N PHE A 957 4.40 21.68 -7.75
CA PHE A 957 5.53 20.88 -8.24
C PHE A 957 6.67 21.69 -8.90
N PRO A 958 7.16 22.79 -8.28
CA PRO A 958 8.07 23.75 -8.93
C PRO A 958 9.48 23.22 -9.19
N LYS A 959 9.83 22.03 -8.68
CA LYS A 959 11.08 21.32 -8.98
C LYS A 959 10.93 20.32 -10.15
N VAL A 960 9.73 19.89 -10.50
CA VAL A 960 9.50 18.84 -11.51
C VAL A 960 9.71 19.37 -12.93
N PHE A 961 9.37 20.63 -13.17
CA PHE A 961 9.61 21.33 -14.44
C PHE A 961 11.05 21.86 -14.59
N CYS A 962 11.92 21.68 -13.58
CA CYS A 962 13.28 22.24 -13.56
C CYS A 962 14.40 21.24 -13.22
N ASN A 963 14.07 20.01 -12.86
CA ASN A 963 15.04 18.97 -12.46
C ASN A 963 14.51 17.57 -12.78
N ASN A 964 15.41 16.59 -12.92
CA ASN A 964 15.14 15.25 -13.48
C ASN A 964 14.37 14.30 -12.52
N GLY A 965 13.18 14.71 -12.04
CA GLY A 965 12.16 13.86 -11.42
C GLY A 965 12.43 13.27 -10.02
N PHE A 966 13.68 13.26 -9.55
CA PHE A 966 14.12 12.42 -8.40
C PHE A 966 13.54 12.78 -7.01
N ALA A 967 12.81 13.89 -6.87
CA ALA A 967 12.23 14.34 -5.60
C ALA A 967 10.90 15.12 -5.79
N LEU A 968 9.83 14.40 -6.16
CA LEU A 968 8.51 14.97 -6.51
C LEU A 968 7.85 15.77 -5.36
N LEU A 969 8.00 15.30 -4.11
CA LEU A 969 7.34 15.89 -2.91
C LEU A 969 8.33 16.13 -1.77
N GLN A 970 9.21 15.16 -1.54
CA GLN A 970 10.28 15.18 -0.54
C GLN A 970 11.45 14.36 -1.07
N GLU A 971 12.64 14.56 -0.51
CA GLU A 971 13.81 13.72 -0.79
C GLU A 971 13.58 12.26 -0.33
N PRO A 972 14.16 11.27 -1.04
CA PRO A 972 13.93 9.86 -0.74
C PRO A 972 14.58 9.47 0.59
N ARG A 973 13.77 9.15 1.61
CA ARG A 973 14.26 8.73 2.95
C ARG A 973 14.37 7.21 3.12
N PHE A 974 14.00 6.42 2.11
CA PHE A 974 13.95 4.96 2.19
C PHE A 974 15.32 4.32 2.51
N TYR A 975 16.41 4.84 1.94
CA TYR A 975 17.76 4.29 2.16
C TYR A 975 18.20 4.32 3.63
N ILE A 976 17.73 5.30 4.41
CA ILE A 976 18.04 5.46 5.84
C ILE A 976 17.53 4.25 6.64
N TYR A 977 16.35 3.73 6.27
CA TYR A 977 15.77 2.54 6.88
C TYR A 977 16.30 1.25 6.26
N LEU A 978 16.74 1.27 4.99
CA LEU A 978 17.23 0.11 4.26
C LEU A 978 18.63 -0.35 4.71
N ILE A 979 19.58 0.58 4.86
CA ILE A 979 21.00 0.26 5.00
C ILE A 979 21.30 -0.66 6.22
N PRO A 980 20.83 -0.39 7.45
CA PRO A 980 21.18 -1.23 8.59
C PRO A 980 20.62 -2.66 8.52
N PRO A 981 19.32 -2.90 8.21
CA PRO A 981 18.81 -4.25 7.99
C PRO A 981 19.45 -4.99 6.81
N ALA A 982 19.75 -4.29 5.72
CA ALA A 982 20.35 -4.90 4.53
C ALA A 982 21.78 -5.39 4.81
N LEU A 983 22.59 -4.63 5.57
CA LEU A 983 23.93 -5.05 5.97
C LEU A 983 23.91 -6.28 6.90
N LEU A 984 22.99 -6.32 7.86
CA LEU A 984 22.81 -7.48 8.74
C LEU A 984 22.36 -8.73 7.97
N PHE A 985 21.44 -8.57 7.02
CA PHE A 985 21.00 -9.67 6.14
C PHE A 985 22.10 -10.16 5.21
N LEU A 986 22.92 -9.27 4.65
CA LEU A 986 24.07 -9.64 3.83
C LEU A 986 25.09 -10.47 4.64
N LEU A 987 25.40 -10.03 5.87
CA LEU A 987 26.29 -10.76 6.78
C LEU A 987 25.73 -12.14 7.15
N ASP A 988 24.44 -12.22 7.49
CA ASP A 988 23.77 -13.50 7.79
C ASP A 988 23.81 -14.46 6.59
N LYS A 989 23.60 -13.95 5.37
CA LYS A 989 23.69 -14.75 4.14
C LYS A 989 25.11 -15.18 3.80
N LEU A 990 26.12 -14.35 4.03
CA LEU A 990 27.53 -14.74 3.89
C LEU A 990 27.91 -15.84 4.90
N ILE A 991 27.42 -15.76 6.15
CA ILE A 991 27.61 -16.82 7.15
C ILE A 991 26.93 -18.12 6.69
N SER A 992 25.71 -18.05 6.16
CA SER A 992 25.04 -19.23 5.56
C SER A 992 25.83 -19.83 4.39
N LEU A 993 26.33 -19.00 3.46
CA LEU A 993 27.12 -19.46 2.30
C LEU A 993 28.50 -20.02 2.70
N SER A 994 29.01 -19.71 3.90
CA SER A 994 30.26 -20.28 4.40
C SER A 994 30.12 -21.69 4.98
N ARG A 995 28.89 -22.16 5.22
CA ARG A 995 28.63 -23.53 5.69
C ARG A 995 28.71 -24.52 4.52
N LYS A 996 29.24 -25.72 4.79
CA LYS A 996 29.19 -26.85 3.85
C LYS A 996 27.94 -27.68 4.14
N ASN A 997 26.95 -27.57 3.26
CA ASN A 997 25.79 -28.47 3.26
C ASN A 997 26.26 -29.86 2.81
N LEU A 998 25.61 -30.92 3.29
CA LEU A 998 25.96 -32.31 3.00
C LEU A 998 24.77 -33.04 2.36
N GLU A 999 24.98 -33.66 1.20
CA GLU A 999 23.98 -34.54 0.59
C GLU A 999 24.07 -35.95 1.20
N ILE A 1000 22.93 -36.50 1.61
CA ILE A 1000 22.85 -37.74 2.40
C ILE A 1000 21.68 -38.61 1.90
N PRO A 1001 21.89 -39.90 1.57
CA PRO A 1001 20.80 -40.79 1.19
C PRO A 1001 19.93 -41.18 2.39
N VAL A 1002 18.62 -41.26 2.15
CA VAL A 1002 17.65 -41.90 3.04
C VAL A 1002 17.88 -43.42 2.99
N LEU A 1003 17.99 -44.06 4.15
CA LEU A 1003 18.12 -45.52 4.29
C LEU A 1003 16.75 -46.19 4.46
N ARG A 1004 15.85 -45.56 5.23
CA ARG A 1004 14.49 -46.02 5.49
C ARG A 1004 13.55 -44.83 5.59
N ALA A 1005 12.35 -44.99 5.03
CA ALA A 1005 11.25 -44.05 5.16
C ALA A 1005 9.99 -44.83 5.55
N GLU A 1006 9.28 -44.37 6.58
CA GLU A 1006 8.11 -45.05 7.12
C GLU A 1006 7.02 -44.06 7.50
N LEU A 1007 5.79 -44.33 7.06
CA LEU A 1007 4.62 -43.50 7.39
C LEU A 1007 3.94 -44.09 8.63
N LEU A 1008 4.02 -43.35 9.73
CA LEU A 1008 3.40 -43.70 11.02
C LEU A 1008 1.97 -43.11 11.12
N PRO A 1009 1.11 -43.66 12.01
CA PRO A 1009 -0.22 -43.13 12.29
C PRO A 1009 -0.25 -41.63 12.64
N SER A 1010 -1.42 -40.99 12.56
CA SER A 1010 -1.57 -39.53 12.73
C SER A 1010 -0.76 -38.64 11.75
N GLY A 1011 -0.18 -39.23 10.69
CA GLY A 1011 0.51 -38.51 9.62
C GLY A 1011 1.92 -38.05 9.99
N VAL A 1012 2.71 -38.91 10.63
CA VAL A 1012 4.13 -38.66 10.94
C VAL A 1012 5.02 -39.48 10.01
N THR A 1013 6.08 -38.89 9.47
CA THR A 1013 7.04 -39.57 8.59
C THR A 1013 8.34 -39.82 9.35
N HIS A 1014 8.61 -41.07 9.72
CA HIS A 1014 9.92 -41.43 10.25
C HIS A 1014 10.91 -41.61 9.10
N LEU A 1015 12.01 -40.84 9.12
CA LEU A 1015 13.10 -40.98 8.16
C LEU A 1015 14.41 -41.30 8.88
N GLU A 1016 15.14 -42.26 8.32
CA GLU A 1016 16.46 -42.69 8.77
C GLU A 1016 17.50 -42.40 7.68
N PHE A 1017 18.61 -41.77 8.07
CA PHE A 1017 19.67 -41.31 7.17
C PHE A 1017 21.00 -41.94 7.56
N LYS A 1018 21.89 -42.13 6.58
CA LYS A 1018 23.26 -42.55 6.85
C LYS A 1018 24.05 -41.43 7.54
N ARG A 1019 24.63 -41.68 8.71
CA ARG A 1019 25.45 -40.70 9.44
C ARG A 1019 26.70 -40.31 8.64
N PRO A 1020 26.97 -39.01 8.39
CA PRO A 1020 28.19 -38.59 7.70
C PRO A 1020 29.47 -38.86 8.53
N GLN A 1021 30.59 -39.12 7.86
CA GLN A 1021 31.88 -39.25 8.53
C GLN A 1021 32.25 -37.93 9.23
N GLY A 1022 32.60 -38.02 10.51
CA GLY A 1022 32.89 -36.84 11.35
C GLY A 1022 31.67 -36.11 11.91
N PHE A 1023 30.43 -36.59 11.68
CA PHE A 1023 29.22 -35.97 12.23
C PHE A 1023 29.08 -36.27 13.74
N VAL A 1024 29.49 -35.31 14.56
CA VAL A 1024 29.37 -35.35 16.03
C VAL A 1024 28.27 -34.39 16.48
N TYR A 1025 27.37 -34.86 17.35
CA TYR A 1025 26.26 -34.09 17.90
C TYR A 1025 26.01 -34.48 19.36
N ARG A 1026 25.19 -33.69 20.06
CA ARG A 1026 24.69 -33.95 21.43
C ARG A 1026 23.17 -34.15 21.39
N SER A 1027 22.67 -34.93 22.35
CA SER A 1027 21.24 -35.20 22.50
C SER A 1027 20.45 -33.90 22.67
N GLY A 1028 19.35 -33.77 21.91
CA GLY A 1028 18.51 -32.56 21.86
C GLY A 1028 18.86 -31.56 20.75
N GLN A 1029 20.01 -31.69 20.07
CA GLN A 1029 20.32 -30.85 18.89
C GLN A 1029 19.37 -31.14 17.71
N TRP A 1030 19.24 -30.15 16.82
CA TRP A 1030 18.38 -30.20 15.64
C TRP A 1030 19.16 -29.94 14.35
N VAL A 1031 18.61 -30.38 13.23
CA VAL A 1031 19.18 -30.26 11.88
C VAL A 1031 18.29 -29.42 10.99
N ARG A 1032 18.83 -28.80 9.95
CA ARG A 1032 18.04 -28.20 8.87
C ARG A 1032 17.86 -29.22 7.76
N ILE A 1033 16.75 -29.20 7.03
CA ILE A 1033 16.44 -30.24 6.05
C ILE A 1033 15.83 -29.67 4.76
N ALA A 1034 16.32 -30.07 3.58
CA ALA A 1034 15.93 -29.52 2.26
C ALA A 1034 15.83 -30.60 1.17
N CYS A 1035 14.63 -30.77 0.59
CA CYS A 1035 14.35 -31.84 -0.38
C CYS A 1035 14.55 -31.38 -1.82
N LEU A 1036 15.64 -31.83 -2.47
CA LEU A 1036 15.93 -31.50 -3.87
C LEU A 1036 14.85 -32.00 -4.84
N MET A 1037 14.20 -33.13 -4.55
CA MET A 1037 13.09 -33.69 -5.35
C MET A 1037 11.81 -32.84 -5.35
N LEU A 1038 11.77 -31.73 -4.59
CA LEU A 1038 10.67 -30.76 -4.60
C LEU A 1038 11.03 -29.46 -5.37
N ASP A 1039 12.24 -29.34 -5.94
CA ASP A 1039 12.72 -28.17 -6.68
C ASP A 1039 12.68 -26.82 -5.91
N THR A 1040 12.62 -26.85 -4.57
CA THR A 1040 12.49 -25.64 -3.73
C THR A 1040 13.78 -25.14 -3.08
N ASP A 1041 14.79 -26.01 -2.86
CA ASP A 1041 15.98 -25.73 -2.03
C ASP A 1041 15.65 -25.10 -0.65
N GLU A 1042 14.47 -25.40 -0.09
CA GLU A 1042 14.02 -24.84 1.19
C GLU A 1042 14.48 -25.68 2.39
N TYR A 1043 15.33 -25.07 3.23
CA TYR A 1043 15.85 -25.67 4.47
C TYR A 1043 14.90 -25.44 5.67
N HIS A 1044 14.43 -26.51 6.32
CA HIS A 1044 13.49 -26.51 7.46
C HIS A 1044 14.08 -27.17 8.73
N PRO A 1045 13.86 -26.66 9.96
CA PRO A 1045 14.50 -27.20 11.17
C PRO A 1045 13.74 -28.36 11.84
N PHE A 1046 14.42 -29.45 12.22
CA PHE A 1046 13.86 -30.60 12.96
C PHE A 1046 14.86 -31.25 13.92
N THR A 1047 14.40 -31.66 15.11
CA THR A 1047 15.22 -32.29 16.17
C THR A 1047 15.66 -33.71 15.81
N LEU A 1048 16.93 -34.06 16.11
CA LEU A 1048 17.44 -35.43 16.01
C LEU A 1048 16.78 -36.32 17.07
N THR A 1049 16.08 -37.37 16.64
CA THR A 1049 15.45 -38.34 17.55
C THR A 1049 16.36 -39.49 17.94
N SER A 1050 17.41 -39.73 17.15
CA SER A 1050 18.50 -40.68 17.40
C SER A 1050 19.42 -40.21 18.54
N ALA A 1051 20.04 -41.16 19.25
CA ALA A 1051 21.06 -40.88 20.24
C ALA A 1051 22.46 -40.68 19.62
N PRO A 1052 23.36 -39.87 20.21
CA PRO A 1052 24.70 -39.58 19.67
C PRO A 1052 25.62 -40.78 19.40
N HIS A 1053 25.28 -41.97 19.93
CA HIS A 1053 26.02 -43.23 19.73
C HIS A 1053 25.47 -44.09 18.58
N GLU A 1054 24.31 -43.76 17.99
CA GLU A 1054 23.72 -44.53 16.87
C GLU A 1054 24.49 -44.32 15.55
N GLU A 1055 24.57 -45.36 14.72
CA GLU A 1055 25.27 -45.32 13.41
C GLU A 1055 24.45 -44.62 12.31
N THR A 1056 23.15 -44.46 12.51
CA THR A 1056 22.24 -43.71 11.65
C THR A 1056 21.77 -42.42 12.34
N LEU A 1057 21.13 -41.53 11.57
CA LEU A 1057 20.46 -40.35 12.10
C LEU A 1057 18.96 -40.51 11.85
N SER A 1058 18.14 -40.44 12.89
CA SER A 1058 16.68 -40.53 12.76
C SER A 1058 16.02 -39.18 12.99
N LEU A 1059 14.98 -38.91 12.22
CA LEU A 1059 14.10 -37.75 12.39
C LEU A 1059 12.64 -38.21 12.30
N HIS A 1060 11.83 -37.84 13.31
CA HIS A 1060 10.38 -38.00 13.27
C HIS A 1060 9.76 -36.74 12.69
N ILE A 1061 9.62 -36.73 11.36
CA ILE A 1061 9.38 -35.53 10.56
C ILE A 1061 7.92 -35.41 10.14
N ARG A 1062 7.61 -34.21 9.64
CA ARG A 1062 6.57 -33.96 8.64
C ARG A 1062 7.28 -33.46 7.34
N ALA A 1063 8.23 -34.27 6.82
CA ALA A 1063 9.16 -34.12 5.64
C ALA A 1063 10.28 -33.01 5.71
N LEU A 1064 11.50 -33.08 5.11
CA LEU A 1064 12.34 -34.13 4.43
C LEU A 1064 13.86 -33.66 4.26
N TYR A 1065 14.89 -34.56 4.24
CA TYR A 1065 16.34 -34.40 3.81
C TYR A 1065 17.44 -33.64 4.65
N LEU A 1066 18.37 -34.28 5.36
CA LEU A 1066 19.25 -33.72 6.43
C LEU A 1066 20.49 -32.82 6.10
N ASP A 1067 20.71 -31.74 6.88
CA ASP A 1067 21.91 -30.85 7.00
C ASP A 1067 22.21 -30.43 8.47
N GLY A 1068 23.46 -30.65 8.94
CA GLY A 1068 24.17 -29.96 10.06
C GLY A 1068 23.53 -29.88 11.48
N PRO A 1069 24.25 -30.18 12.59
CA PRO A 1069 23.69 -29.99 13.93
C PRO A 1069 23.72 -28.52 14.38
N PHE A 1070 22.59 -28.03 14.87
CA PHE A 1070 22.35 -26.72 15.48
C PHE A 1070 21.78 -26.92 16.90
N GLY A 1071 21.91 -25.90 17.76
CA GLY A 1071 21.59 -25.98 19.20
C GLY A 1071 22.85 -26.05 20.07
N GLU A 1072 23.01 -25.15 21.05
CA GLU A 1072 23.98 -25.39 22.12
C GLU A 1072 23.47 -26.51 23.04
N GLY A 1073 24.05 -27.71 22.90
CA GLY A 1073 23.62 -28.90 23.64
C GLY A 1073 24.09 -28.89 25.09
N HIS A 1074 23.48 -28.05 25.93
CA HIS A 1074 23.58 -28.13 27.38
C HIS A 1074 23.12 -29.52 27.85
N GLN A 1075 23.88 -30.17 28.73
CA GLN A 1075 23.55 -31.48 29.32
C GLN A 1075 23.62 -31.46 30.85
N GLU A 1076 23.36 -30.30 31.47
CA GLU A 1076 23.56 -30.01 32.90
C GLU A 1076 22.83 -31.00 33.85
N TRP A 1077 21.84 -31.74 33.36
CA TRP A 1077 21.18 -32.83 34.10
C TRP A 1077 22.09 -34.01 34.46
N ILE A 1078 23.29 -34.12 33.90
CA ILE A 1078 24.30 -35.12 34.30
C ILE A 1078 25.08 -34.73 35.55
N ASP A 1079 25.08 -33.44 35.92
CA ASP A 1079 25.85 -32.85 37.03
C ASP A 1079 25.07 -32.85 38.37
N PHE A 1080 23.80 -33.23 38.34
CA PHE A 1080 22.95 -33.42 39.52
C PHE A 1080 22.78 -34.91 39.81
N GLU A 1081 22.81 -35.30 41.09
CA GLU A 1081 22.61 -36.70 41.49
C GLU A 1081 21.19 -37.20 41.20
N VAL A 1082 20.19 -36.31 41.26
CA VAL A 1082 18.81 -36.58 40.83
C VAL A 1082 18.33 -35.44 39.94
N SER A 1083 17.85 -35.80 38.74
CA SER A 1083 17.36 -34.87 37.72
C SER A 1083 15.91 -35.13 37.35
N VAL A 1084 15.10 -34.08 37.27
CA VAL A 1084 13.70 -34.11 36.84
C VAL A 1084 13.59 -33.45 35.47
N LEU A 1085 13.22 -34.22 34.45
CA LEU A 1085 13.07 -33.77 33.07
C LEU A 1085 11.59 -33.62 32.74
N VAL A 1086 11.13 -32.42 32.36
CA VAL A 1086 9.71 -32.12 32.11
C VAL A 1086 9.48 -31.74 30.64
N GLY A 1087 8.92 -32.67 29.86
CA GLY A 1087 8.64 -32.50 28.43
C GLY A 1087 7.19 -32.14 28.16
N GLY A 1088 6.94 -30.97 27.56
CA GLY A 1088 5.61 -30.43 27.31
C GLY A 1088 5.24 -30.34 25.83
N GLY A 1089 4.24 -31.12 25.39
CA GLY A 1089 3.74 -31.08 24.02
C GLY A 1089 4.84 -31.29 22.99
N ILE A 1090 5.02 -30.35 22.04
CA ILE A 1090 6.08 -30.43 21.01
C ILE A 1090 7.50 -30.43 21.60
N GLY A 1091 7.69 -29.93 22.83
CA GLY A 1091 8.96 -29.96 23.55
C GLY A 1091 9.33 -31.34 24.11
N VAL A 1092 8.58 -32.40 23.76
CA VAL A 1092 8.92 -33.79 24.13
C VAL A 1092 9.97 -34.41 23.20
N THR A 1093 9.99 -34.06 21.91
CA THR A 1093 10.88 -34.65 20.88
C THR A 1093 12.36 -34.67 21.26
N PRO A 1094 12.96 -33.62 21.85
CA PRO A 1094 14.37 -33.65 22.27
C PRO A 1094 14.68 -34.71 23.32
N PHE A 1095 13.71 -35.02 24.19
CA PHE A 1095 13.93 -35.96 25.30
C PHE A 1095 14.07 -37.41 24.85
N THR A 1096 13.61 -37.81 23.65
CA THR A 1096 13.79 -39.19 23.18
C THR A 1096 15.27 -39.52 22.97
N SER A 1097 16.01 -38.59 22.36
CA SER A 1097 17.48 -38.67 22.20
C SER A 1097 18.20 -38.58 23.56
N ILE A 1098 17.74 -37.73 24.47
CA ILE A 1098 18.33 -37.55 25.82
C ILE A 1098 18.18 -38.83 26.67
N LEU A 1099 17.01 -39.48 26.65
CA LEU A 1099 16.74 -40.68 27.45
C LEU A 1099 17.54 -41.89 26.95
N LYS A 1100 17.61 -42.11 25.62
CA LYS A 1100 18.46 -43.16 25.02
C LYS A 1100 19.95 -42.96 25.38
N ASP A 1101 20.44 -41.73 25.29
CA ASP A 1101 21.83 -41.38 25.64
C ASP A 1101 22.13 -41.57 27.14
N LEU A 1102 21.19 -41.24 28.03
CA LEU A 1102 21.32 -41.47 29.48
C LEU A 1102 21.41 -42.97 29.83
N VAL A 1103 20.49 -43.78 29.32
CA VAL A 1103 20.49 -45.23 29.60
C VAL A 1103 21.72 -45.92 29.00
N PHE A 1104 22.15 -45.52 27.80
CA PHE A 1104 23.41 -45.99 27.21
C PHE A 1104 24.64 -45.62 28.05
N LYS A 1105 24.72 -44.36 28.54
CA LYS A 1105 25.81 -43.93 29.46
C LYS A 1105 25.82 -44.74 30.77
N SER A 1106 24.65 -45.17 31.26
CA SER A 1106 24.52 -46.05 32.42
C SER A 1106 25.01 -47.47 32.13
N SER A 1107 24.58 -48.07 31.01
CA SER A 1107 24.91 -49.47 30.68
C SER A 1107 26.40 -49.70 30.43
N ILE A 1108 27.10 -48.74 29.82
CA ILE A 1108 28.57 -48.77 29.65
C ILE A 1108 29.35 -48.45 30.96
N LYS A 1109 28.65 -48.25 32.09
CA LYS A 1109 29.22 -47.89 33.40
C LYS A 1109 30.12 -46.64 33.36
N SER A 1110 29.67 -45.62 32.62
CA SER A 1110 30.31 -44.31 32.64
C SER A 1110 30.26 -43.70 34.05
N LYS A 1111 31.24 -42.86 34.40
CA LYS A 1111 31.22 -42.07 35.65
C LYS A 1111 30.29 -40.86 35.50
N ILE A 1112 28.99 -41.11 35.39
CA ILE A 1112 27.94 -40.10 35.53
C ILE A 1112 27.67 -39.82 37.01
N GLN A 1113 27.42 -38.56 37.38
CA GLN A 1113 27.05 -38.19 38.76
C GLN A 1113 25.55 -38.43 39.02
N CYS A 1114 24.73 -38.34 37.97
CA CYS A 1114 23.30 -38.63 38.03
C CYS A 1114 23.02 -40.12 38.30
N LYS A 1115 22.31 -40.38 39.41
CA LYS A 1115 21.90 -41.69 39.91
C LYS A 1115 20.43 -42.02 39.59
N LYS A 1116 19.57 -41.00 39.42
CA LYS A 1116 18.14 -41.19 39.12
C LYS A 1116 17.60 -40.03 38.28
N VAL A 1117 16.81 -40.36 37.25
CA VAL A 1117 16.17 -39.42 36.32
C VAL A 1117 14.66 -39.64 36.34
N TYR A 1118 13.90 -38.58 36.63
CA TYR A 1118 12.44 -38.59 36.60
C TYR A 1118 11.94 -37.83 35.38
N PHE A 1119 11.39 -38.54 34.38
CA PHE A 1119 10.85 -37.93 33.17
C PHE A 1119 9.33 -37.74 33.28
N ILE A 1120 8.88 -36.49 33.33
CA ILE A 1120 7.47 -36.11 33.39
C ILE A 1120 7.05 -35.65 31.98
N TRP A 1121 6.40 -36.54 31.22
CA TRP A 1121 5.81 -36.17 29.94
C TRP A 1121 4.41 -35.58 30.16
N VAL A 1122 4.19 -34.34 29.73
CA VAL A 1122 2.91 -33.64 29.84
C VAL A 1122 2.37 -33.32 28.45
N THR A 1123 1.27 -33.96 28.07
CA THR A 1123 0.59 -33.70 26.78
C THR A 1123 -0.91 -33.50 26.97
N ARG A 1124 -1.60 -33.04 25.92
CA ARG A 1124 -3.07 -33.02 25.90
C ARG A 1124 -3.58 -34.42 25.55
N THR A 1125 -3.24 -34.90 24.36
CA THR A 1125 -3.41 -36.30 23.91
C THR A 1125 -2.09 -36.78 23.29
N GLN A 1126 -1.95 -38.07 23.02
CA GLN A 1126 -0.74 -38.61 22.37
C GLN A 1126 -0.70 -38.41 20.85
N ARG A 1127 -1.69 -37.74 20.25
CA ARG A 1127 -1.81 -37.61 18.79
C ARG A 1127 -0.59 -36.91 18.15
N GLN A 1128 0.02 -37.53 17.13
CA GLN A 1128 1.31 -37.16 16.50
C GLN A 1128 2.57 -37.39 17.37
N PHE A 1129 2.41 -38.02 18.53
CA PHE A 1129 3.47 -38.37 19.48
C PHE A 1129 3.30 -39.82 19.99
N GLU A 1130 2.56 -40.66 19.26
CA GLU A 1130 2.32 -42.06 19.58
C GLU A 1130 3.65 -42.81 19.71
N TRP A 1131 4.54 -42.59 18.71
CA TRP A 1131 5.91 -43.09 18.61
C TRP A 1131 6.80 -42.77 19.83
N VAL A 1132 6.51 -41.71 20.59
CA VAL A 1132 7.25 -41.40 21.82
C VAL A 1132 7.03 -42.50 22.87
N SER A 1133 5.86 -43.16 22.84
CA SER A 1133 5.56 -44.31 23.71
C SER A 1133 6.45 -45.51 23.35
N ASP A 1134 6.69 -45.75 22.06
CA ASP A 1134 7.58 -46.83 21.59
C ASP A 1134 9.03 -46.56 22.00
N ILE A 1135 9.51 -45.31 21.88
CA ILE A 1135 10.85 -44.96 22.37
C ILE A 1135 10.96 -45.06 23.91
N ILE A 1136 9.92 -44.70 24.66
CA ILE A 1136 9.91 -44.91 26.13
C ILE A 1136 10.01 -46.41 26.47
N ARG A 1137 9.39 -47.30 25.67
CA ARG A 1137 9.49 -48.75 25.83
C ARG A 1137 10.90 -49.27 25.58
N GLU A 1138 11.55 -48.82 24.50
CA GLU A 1138 12.97 -49.11 24.21
C GLU A 1138 13.89 -48.64 25.35
N VAL A 1139 13.67 -47.43 25.86
CA VAL A 1139 14.43 -46.85 26.99
C VAL A 1139 14.23 -47.68 28.27
N GLU A 1140 12.99 -48.06 28.59
CA GLU A 1140 12.68 -48.95 29.71
C GLU A 1140 13.41 -50.31 29.59
N GLU A 1141 13.48 -50.89 28.40
CA GLU A 1141 14.10 -52.20 28.17
C GLU A 1141 15.63 -52.19 28.20
N MET A 1142 16.24 -51.09 27.78
CA MET A 1142 17.69 -50.90 27.91
C MET A 1142 18.11 -50.57 29.37
N ASP A 1143 17.18 -50.12 30.23
CA ASP A 1143 17.48 -49.64 31.57
C ASP A 1143 17.66 -50.76 32.61
N THR A 1144 18.82 -51.39 32.55
CA THR A 1144 19.29 -52.43 33.47
C THR A 1144 19.68 -51.92 34.87
N GLN A 1145 19.60 -50.61 35.14
CA GLN A 1145 19.98 -50.00 36.43
C GLN A 1145 18.84 -49.21 37.09
N GLU A 1146 17.65 -49.20 36.47
CA GLU A 1146 16.52 -48.34 36.83
C GLU A 1146 16.90 -46.85 36.94
N LEU A 1147 17.81 -46.36 36.09
CA LEU A 1147 18.19 -44.96 36.07
C LEU A 1147 16.98 -44.05 35.79
N VAL A 1148 16.06 -44.46 34.92
CA VAL A 1148 14.95 -43.65 34.40
C VAL A 1148 13.61 -44.11 34.98
N SER A 1149 12.81 -43.16 35.48
CA SER A 1149 11.41 -43.38 35.86
C SER A 1149 10.52 -42.39 35.09
N VAL A 1150 9.58 -42.91 34.29
CA VAL A 1150 8.70 -42.08 33.45
C VAL A 1150 7.29 -41.98 34.05
N HIS A 1151 6.73 -40.77 33.98
CA HIS A 1151 5.35 -40.47 34.34
C HIS A 1151 4.67 -39.70 33.21
N THR A 1152 3.69 -40.33 32.56
CA THR A 1152 2.91 -39.68 31.49
C THR A 1152 1.68 -39.00 32.08
N TYR A 1153 1.46 -37.72 31.77
CA TYR A 1153 0.31 -36.93 32.21
C TYR A 1153 -0.53 -36.47 31.02
N ILE A 1154 -1.70 -37.09 30.87
CA ILE A 1154 -2.72 -36.75 29.87
C ILE A 1154 -3.61 -35.65 30.45
N THR A 1155 -3.56 -34.46 29.85
CA THR A 1155 -4.24 -33.24 30.34
C THR A 1155 -5.54 -32.89 29.60
N GLN A 1156 -6.01 -33.75 28.69
CA GLN A 1156 -7.33 -33.64 28.07
C GLN A 1156 -8.46 -33.84 29.10
N VAL A 1157 -9.61 -33.22 28.87
CA VAL A 1157 -10.83 -33.43 29.67
C VAL A 1157 -11.56 -34.68 29.18
N ALA A 1158 -12.14 -35.49 30.07
CA ALA A 1158 -12.78 -36.77 29.74
C ALA A 1158 -13.83 -36.68 28.62
N GLU A 1159 -14.64 -35.61 28.60
CA GLU A 1159 -15.62 -35.27 27.54
C GLU A 1159 -15.01 -35.25 26.11
N LYS A 1160 -13.69 -35.09 26.01
CA LYS A 1160 -12.95 -34.81 24.77
C LYS A 1160 -11.81 -35.79 24.52
N PHE A 1161 -11.81 -36.94 25.17
CA PHE A 1161 -10.92 -38.03 24.80
C PHE A 1161 -11.16 -38.44 23.33
N ASP A 1162 -10.07 -38.79 22.65
CA ASP A 1162 -10.09 -39.56 21.41
C ASP A 1162 -10.09 -41.06 21.74
N LEU A 1163 -10.26 -41.94 20.75
CA LEU A 1163 -10.33 -43.39 20.98
C LEU A 1163 -9.05 -43.90 21.67
N ARG A 1164 -7.87 -43.49 21.19
CA ARG A 1164 -6.59 -43.76 21.84
C ARG A 1164 -6.55 -43.32 23.31
N THR A 1165 -6.95 -42.09 23.63
CA THR A 1165 -6.96 -41.60 25.02
C THR A 1165 -7.94 -42.36 25.90
N THR A 1166 -9.07 -42.82 25.34
CA THR A 1166 -10.03 -43.63 26.09
C THR A 1166 -9.51 -45.06 26.33
N MET A 1167 -8.83 -45.67 25.37
CA MET A 1167 -8.17 -46.98 25.57
C MET A 1167 -7.00 -46.91 26.55
N LEU A 1168 -6.20 -45.84 26.53
CA LEU A 1168 -5.25 -45.55 27.60
C LEU A 1168 -5.94 -45.45 28.97
N TYR A 1169 -7.12 -44.82 29.06
CA TYR A 1169 -7.86 -44.69 30.32
C TYR A 1169 -8.43 -46.03 30.81
N VAL A 1170 -8.99 -46.84 29.91
CA VAL A 1170 -9.57 -48.16 30.23
C VAL A 1170 -8.48 -49.15 30.62
N CYS A 1171 -7.42 -49.29 29.82
CA CYS A 1171 -6.36 -50.26 30.07
C CYS A 1171 -5.48 -49.93 31.29
N GLU A 1172 -5.40 -48.66 31.71
CA GLU A 1172 -4.61 -48.24 32.88
C GLU A 1172 -5.42 -48.22 34.20
N ARG A 1173 -6.76 -48.31 34.17
CA ARG A 1173 -7.63 -48.22 35.37
C ARG A 1173 -8.68 -49.32 35.53
N HIS A 1174 -9.08 -50.00 34.45
CA HIS A 1174 -10.22 -50.92 34.43
C HIS A 1174 -9.86 -52.32 33.93
N PHE A 1175 -8.56 -52.57 33.67
CA PHE A 1175 -8.00 -53.83 33.19
C PHE A 1175 -6.70 -54.17 33.96
N GLN A 1176 -6.37 -55.46 34.02
CA GLN A 1176 -5.19 -55.95 34.72
C GLN A 1176 -3.90 -55.67 33.92
N LYS A 1177 -2.81 -55.31 34.61
CA LYS A 1177 -1.49 -55.18 33.98
C LYS A 1177 -0.81 -56.54 33.87
N VAL A 1178 -0.49 -56.97 32.63
CA VAL A 1178 0.27 -58.20 32.39
C VAL A 1178 1.76 -57.91 32.65
N TRP A 1179 2.37 -58.64 33.59
CA TRP A 1179 3.77 -58.45 34.00
C TRP A 1179 4.10 -56.98 34.38
N SER A 1180 3.17 -56.30 35.07
CA SER A 1180 3.24 -54.88 35.42
C SER A 1180 3.28 -53.90 34.23
N ARG A 1181 3.11 -54.38 32.98
CA ARG A 1181 3.01 -53.57 31.76
C ARG A 1181 1.55 -53.30 31.40
N SER A 1182 1.27 -52.12 30.83
CA SER A 1182 -0.07 -51.73 30.39
C SER A 1182 -0.43 -52.38 29.05
N LEU A 1183 -1.59 -53.04 28.96
CA LEU A 1183 -2.01 -53.84 27.79
C LEU A 1183 -2.13 -53.07 26.47
N PHE A 1184 -2.21 -51.73 26.51
CA PHE A 1184 -2.35 -50.89 25.32
C PHE A 1184 -1.04 -50.24 24.84
N THR A 1185 0.03 -50.27 25.64
CA THR A 1185 1.30 -49.60 25.31
C THR A 1185 2.56 -50.44 25.55
N GLY A 1186 2.47 -51.52 26.32
CA GLY A 1186 3.61 -52.33 26.75
C GLY A 1186 4.49 -51.64 27.82
N LEU A 1187 4.13 -50.45 28.31
CA LEU A 1187 4.93 -49.69 29.28
C LEU A 1187 4.69 -50.14 30.72
N ARG A 1188 5.75 -50.20 31.54
CA ARG A 1188 5.63 -50.28 33.01
C ARG A 1188 5.25 -48.93 33.60
N SER A 1189 5.72 -47.85 32.98
CA SER A 1189 5.50 -46.46 33.40
C SER A 1189 4.01 -46.08 33.46
N VAL A 1190 3.61 -45.43 34.56
CA VAL A 1190 2.21 -45.14 34.87
C VAL A 1190 1.68 -43.95 34.07
N THR A 1191 0.47 -44.09 33.51
CA THR A 1191 -0.24 -43.01 32.82
C THR A 1191 -1.29 -42.36 33.72
N HIS A 1192 -1.06 -41.10 34.07
CA HIS A 1192 -1.92 -40.27 34.90
C HIS A 1192 -2.85 -39.39 34.05
N PHE A 1193 -4.07 -39.18 34.54
CA PHE A 1193 -5.08 -38.33 33.90
C PHE A 1193 -5.35 -37.10 34.76
N GLY A 1194 -5.08 -35.92 34.19
CA GLY A 1194 -5.10 -34.64 34.90
C GLY A 1194 -3.78 -33.88 34.80
N ARG A 1195 -3.64 -32.80 35.58
CA ARG A 1195 -2.40 -32.00 35.63
C ARG A 1195 -1.39 -32.61 36.60
N PRO A 1196 -0.07 -32.57 36.32
CA PRO A 1196 0.93 -33.07 37.24
C PRO A 1196 0.89 -32.31 38.58
N PRO A 1197 0.84 -33.01 39.74
CA PRO A 1197 0.78 -32.40 41.06
C PRO A 1197 2.20 -32.02 41.52
N LEU A 1198 2.85 -31.13 40.76
CA LEU A 1198 4.30 -30.83 40.84
C LEU A 1198 4.81 -30.56 42.27
N VAL A 1199 4.04 -29.86 43.11
CA VAL A 1199 4.47 -29.53 44.48
C VAL A 1199 4.53 -30.75 45.39
N SER A 1200 3.57 -31.69 45.29
CA SER A 1200 3.65 -32.93 46.09
C SER A 1200 4.65 -33.91 45.49
N PHE A 1201 4.78 -33.97 44.16
CA PHE A 1201 5.80 -34.77 43.49
C PHE A 1201 7.22 -34.38 43.93
N LEU A 1202 7.56 -33.08 43.88
CA LEU A 1202 8.86 -32.59 44.37
C LEU A 1202 9.03 -32.81 45.89
N SER A 1203 7.95 -32.76 46.70
CA SER A 1203 8.02 -33.13 48.12
C SER A 1203 8.40 -34.60 48.31
N SER A 1204 7.74 -35.52 47.58
CA SER A 1204 8.06 -36.95 47.66
C SER A 1204 9.49 -37.28 47.18
N LEU A 1205 10.09 -36.48 46.29
CA LEU A 1205 11.50 -36.67 45.93
C LEU A 1205 12.46 -36.42 47.10
N GLN A 1206 12.13 -35.50 48.02
CA GLN A 1206 12.91 -35.27 49.24
C GLN A 1206 12.75 -36.42 50.26
N GLU A 1207 11.60 -37.10 50.22
CA GLU A 1207 11.27 -38.23 51.10
C GLU A 1207 11.90 -39.55 50.57
N VAL A 1208 12.06 -39.68 49.25
CA VAL A 1208 12.69 -40.84 48.59
C VAL A 1208 14.22 -40.73 48.51
N HIS A 1209 14.76 -39.51 48.35
CA HIS A 1209 16.21 -39.25 48.25
C HIS A 1209 16.68 -38.27 49.35
N PRO A 1210 16.58 -38.63 50.64
CA PRO A 1210 16.87 -37.73 51.76
C PRO A 1210 18.34 -37.28 51.85
N GLU A 1211 19.25 -37.98 51.19
CA GLU A 1211 20.68 -37.64 51.10
C GLU A 1211 21.00 -36.55 50.06
N VAL A 1212 20.06 -36.24 49.16
CA VAL A 1212 20.30 -35.36 48.00
C VAL A 1212 19.99 -33.90 48.33
N GLY A 1213 21.03 -33.12 48.61
CA GLY A 1213 20.89 -31.70 48.94
C GLY A 1213 20.50 -30.79 47.76
N LYS A 1214 20.69 -31.22 46.51
CA LYS A 1214 20.39 -30.46 45.29
C LYS A 1214 19.75 -31.34 44.21
N PHE A 1215 18.61 -30.90 43.70
CA PHE A 1215 17.88 -31.53 42.59
C PHE A 1215 17.89 -30.62 41.37
N GLY A 1216 18.22 -31.17 40.20
CA GLY A 1216 18.11 -30.47 38.91
C GLY A 1216 16.70 -30.63 38.34
N VAL A 1217 16.07 -29.54 37.88
CA VAL A 1217 14.71 -29.57 37.31
C VAL A 1217 14.69 -28.84 35.98
N PHE A 1218 14.62 -29.58 34.88
CA PHE A 1218 14.75 -29.09 33.52
C PHE A 1218 13.38 -29.15 32.84
N SER A 1219 12.92 -28.06 32.21
CA SER A 1219 11.61 -28.04 31.56
C SER A 1219 11.64 -27.43 30.16
N CYS A 1220 11.27 -28.21 29.14
CA CYS A 1220 11.03 -27.74 27.77
C CYS A 1220 9.55 -27.94 27.41
N GLY A 1221 8.89 -26.90 26.92
CA GLY A 1221 7.46 -26.94 26.57
C GLY A 1221 6.75 -25.60 26.74
N PRO A 1222 5.40 -25.59 26.77
CA PRO A 1222 4.63 -24.35 26.79
C PRO A 1222 4.99 -23.45 27.99
N PRO A 1223 5.11 -22.12 27.83
CA PRO A 1223 5.46 -21.21 28.93
C PRO A 1223 4.54 -21.26 30.15
N GLY A 1224 3.29 -21.71 29.98
CA GLY A 1224 2.36 -21.95 31.09
C GLY A 1224 2.67 -23.21 31.91
N LEU A 1225 3.34 -24.21 31.34
CA LEU A 1225 3.81 -25.41 32.03
C LEU A 1225 5.13 -25.10 32.76
N THR A 1226 6.13 -24.58 32.05
CA THR A 1226 7.46 -24.31 32.61
C THR A 1226 7.40 -23.33 33.78
N LYS A 1227 6.57 -22.27 33.68
CA LYS A 1227 6.31 -21.32 34.78
C LYS A 1227 5.57 -21.92 35.97
N ASN A 1228 4.89 -23.06 35.81
CA ASN A 1228 4.31 -23.80 36.94
C ASN A 1228 5.34 -24.75 37.58
N VAL A 1229 6.30 -25.28 36.81
CA VAL A 1229 7.49 -25.99 37.34
C VAL A 1229 8.36 -25.02 38.15
N GLU A 1230 8.70 -23.86 37.57
CA GLU A 1230 9.44 -22.76 38.22
C GLU A 1230 8.81 -22.40 39.58
N LYS A 1231 7.49 -22.15 39.60
CA LYS A 1231 6.73 -21.86 40.83
C LYS A 1231 6.69 -23.01 41.83
N ALA A 1232 6.74 -24.26 41.37
CA ALA A 1232 6.80 -25.41 42.26
C ALA A 1232 8.17 -25.45 42.95
N CYS A 1233 9.27 -25.34 42.20
CA CYS A 1233 10.63 -25.25 42.74
C CYS A 1233 10.77 -24.05 43.70
N GLN A 1234 10.31 -22.86 43.31
CA GLN A 1234 10.28 -21.66 44.17
C GLN A 1234 9.41 -21.79 45.43
N LYS A 1235 8.44 -22.73 45.45
CA LYS A 1235 7.63 -23.04 46.64
C LYS A 1235 8.32 -24.08 47.53
N MET A 1236 9.02 -25.05 46.95
CA MET A 1236 9.81 -26.04 47.68
C MET A 1236 11.05 -25.42 48.33
N ASN A 1237 11.76 -24.54 47.61
CA ASN A 1237 12.95 -23.81 48.08
C ASN A 1237 12.66 -22.77 49.20
N LYS A 1238 11.43 -22.72 49.72
CA LYS A 1238 11.04 -21.98 50.94
C LYS A 1238 10.96 -22.90 52.18
N ARG A 1239 11.33 -24.16 52.02
CA ARG A 1239 11.57 -25.13 53.10
C ARG A 1239 13.07 -25.35 53.19
N ASP A 1240 13.66 -25.20 54.37
CA ASP A 1240 15.11 -25.30 54.59
C ASP A 1240 15.58 -26.77 54.66
N GLN A 1241 15.36 -27.52 53.56
CA GLN A 1241 15.62 -28.97 53.47
C GLN A 1241 16.55 -29.31 52.29
N ALA A 1242 16.05 -29.24 51.06
CA ALA A 1242 16.83 -29.51 49.84
C ALA A 1242 16.46 -28.53 48.72
N HIS A 1243 17.39 -28.24 47.82
CA HIS A 1243 17.28 -27.15 46.86
C HIS A 1243 16.98 -27.64 45.43
N PHE A 1244 15.85 -27.22 44.86
CA PHE A 1244 15.45 -27.51 43.49
C PHE A 1244 15.89 -26.38 42.56
N MET A 1245 16.90 -26.64 41.73
CA MET A 1245 17.37 -25.69 40.71
C MET A 1245 16.51 -25.85 39.45
N HIS A 1246 15.86 -24.78 38.99
CA HIS A 1246 14.99 -24.82 37.81
C HIS A 1246 15.66 -24.21 36.58
N HIS A 1247 15.74 -25.00 35.51
CA HIS A 1247 16.36 -24.68 34.23
C HIS A 1247 15.26 -24.68 33.14
N TYR A 1248 15.24 -23.64 32.31
CA TYR A 1248 14.29 -23.50 31.20
C TYR A 1248 15.00 -23.90 29.91
N GLU A 1249 14.62 -25.05 29.37
CA GLU A 1249 15.21 -25.62 28.17
C GLU A 1249 14.36 -25.29 26.95
N ASN A 1250 15.01 -24.99 25.82
CA ASN A 1250 14.34 -24.69 24.55
C ASN A 1250 15.16 -25.24 23.37
N PHE A 1251 15.49 -26.54 23.47
CA PHE A 1251 16.18 -27.35 22.46
C PHE A 1251 15.65 -27.10 21.05
#